data_AF-A0CMT2-F1
#
_entry.id   AF-A0CMT2-F1
#
_cell.length_a   1.000
_cell.length_b   1.000
_cell.length_c   1.000
_cell.angle_alpha   90.00
_cell.angle_beta   90.00
_cell.angle_gamma   90.00
#
_symmetry.space_group_name_H-M   'P 1'
#
loop_
_entity.id
_entity.type
_entity.pdbx_description
1 polymer ?
#
loop_
_entity_poly.entity_id
_entity_poly.type
_entity_poly.pdbx_seq_one_letter_code
_entity_poly.pdbx_strand_id
1 'polypeptide(L)'
;MKNTCADYTKSENCTRSQDFGPQSNCVWHSTCISVTNTSTDCAYVTGTNLTDDLCALYNPDCTVNYSGSACQEKKSNCSEYTLKENCSPYCVWDGTSICLFISDPSTQCNLVNGKTGLNLATCQLYNSECVNLKDGTGCQHSQTDCKNYTTQNSCVALANGTSCLWYENSCYQITGTTCSAITGADLNHNICFSYNKGCTSLSDGTSCQDYKSTCEQYSGTTESCTQSINVKCYLYNSNTCITILNVSTDCAKITGVSLTYEICQSYNLGCSVNRAKTACVQKAAQCSGYTTNMTNCYQAGEGLCIASTSNDQACVPALSVSTCETVFLGTDNYTHDNCSAIKAGCTVNGSTGCMARTCANATGFTFNHDNCYSWLKTCTVNQTNNGCTIMTAKCSDQSSTQCLNAIEGVCLVFNSICIRKGCDTAPSDASHDDDTECSNYSQACTVARAGGCQVRTACSLYKSSLQCKLDMNDKKCFWNPSVKTCVDLACANIEVSNLYNTHAKCFAVDSNLGCTVRALNKVAVPGCMARGPCSSYTIKDQCITNASGLDCVWNTNSSLPEPACQDKSCTTAPTSTLTHNDCFNYYNTQSIKCTVYASPGANGGQPILRGCQQTAGCSTYIDIEQCKINDFGDPCGWNGKECNDKSCSTAPATSEFDDDAKCKAYFNNKCTVSSDGQGCIDIPEICELMNQKQCYYNSTGQLCYWTGTDCITKTCENAPEETATAEQCNNYLYGCTIDVIKCKIKICEDYVLTTDEQCSYALSTCTTNGINCVARGTCVQAQIQSRMCCIFYWIIL
;
A
#
# COMPACT_ATOMS: atom_id res chain seq x y z
N MET A 1 9.56 -38.32 -7.07
CA MET A 1 8.40 -38.91 -6.40
C MET A 1 8.49 -40.41 -6.54
N LYS A 2 8.61 -41.12 -5.42
CA LYS A 2 8.50 -42.58 -5.41
C LYS A 2 7.03 -42.99 -5.58
N ASN A 3 6.76 -44.27 -5.86
CA ASN A 3 5.39 -44.73 -6.07
C ASN A 3 4.56 -44.51 -4.81
N THR A 4 5.08 -44.91 -3.64
CA THR A 4 4.49 -44.65 -2.32
C THR A 4 5.47 -43.90 -1.41
N CYS A 5 4.97 -43.30 -0.32
CA CYS A 5 5.85 -42.64 0.65
C CYS A 5 6.83 -43.62 1.32
N ALA A 6 6.45 -44.89 1.51
CA ALA A 6 7.30 -45.92 2.14
C ALA A 6 8.57 -46.25 1.34
N ASP A 7 8.58 -45.96 0.03
CA ASP A 7 9.72 -46.20 -0.85
C ASP A 7 10.88 -45.21 -0.64
N TYR A 8 10.67 -44.18 0.20
CA TYR A 8 11.69 -43.23 0.60
C TYR A 8 12.43 -43.75 1.85
N THR A 9 13.71 -44.05 1.68
CA THR A 9 14.57 -44.64 2.73
C THR A 9 15.43 -43.62 3.49
N LYS A 10 15.30 -42.32 3.19
CA LYS A 10 16.08 -41.24 3.82
C LYS A 10 15.23 -40.00 4.10
N SER A 11 15.49 -39.35 5.24
CA SER A 11 14.73 -38.20 5.76
C SER A 11 14.64 -37.03 4.83
N GLU A 12 15.80 -36.60 4.35
CA GLU A 12 16.00 -35.48 3.43
C GLU A 12 15.26 -35.59 2.08
N ASN A 13 14.71 -36.76 1.74
CA ASN A 13 13.98 -36.97 0.47
C ASN A 13 12.48 -37.24 0.67
N CYS A 14 12.03 -37.39 1.91
CA CYS A 14 10.63 -37.67 2.21
C CYS A 14 9.79 -36.42 1.95
N THR A 15 9.12 -36.41 0.80
CA THR A 15 8.52 -35.20 0.26
C THR A 15 7.16 -35.50 -0.35
N ARG A 16 7.13 -36.12 -1.55
CA ARG A 16 5.87 -36.42 -2.23
C ARG A 16 5.90 -37.75 -3.01
N SER A 17 4.93 -38.63 -2.84
CA SER A 17 4.74 -39.85 -3.63
C SER A 17 3.96 -39.58 -4.93
N GLN A 18 3.77 -40.62 -5.74
CA GLN A 18 2.96 -40.57 -6.96
C GLN A 18 1.47 -40.85 -6.69
N ASP A 19 1.09 -41.05 -5.44
CA ASP A 19 -0.32 -41.19 -5.04
C ASP A 19 -1.08 -39.88 -5.33
N PHE A 20 -2.42 -39.95 -5.35
CA PHE A 20 -3.27 -38.80 -5.58
C PHE A 20 -3.82 -38.24 -4.26
N GLY A 21 -4.00 -36.92 -4.20
CA GLY A 21 -4.56 -36.26 -3.02
C GLY A 21 -3.60 -36.23 -1.82
N PRO A 22 -4.11 -36.21 -0.58
CA PRO A 22 -3.30 -36.00 0.62
C PRO A 22 -2.22 -37.07 0.86
N GLN A 23 -2.51 -38.31 0.45
CA GLN A 23 -1.58 -39.45 0.50
C GLN A 23 -0.31 -39.24 -0.32
N SER A 24 -0.34 -38.28 -1.26
CA SER A 24 0.84 -37.88 -2.01
C SER A 24 1.85 -37.14 -1.15
N ASN A 25 1.44 -36.43 -0.10
CA ASN A 25 2.34 -35.63 0.71
C ASN A 25 2.93 -36.49 1.84
N CYS A 26 4.24 -36.64 1.83
CA CYS A 26 4.96 -37.54 2.71
C CYS A 26 5.65 -36.77 3.85
N VAL A 27 5.65 -37.35 5.04
CA VAL A 27 6.31 -36.78 6.22
C VAL A 27 7.32 -37.76 6.78
N TRP A 28 8.47 -37.24 7.21
CA TRP A 28 9.52 -38.05 7.79
C TRP A 28 9.37 -38.16 9.30
N HIS A 29 9.44 -39.39 9.80
CA HIS A 29 9.62 -39.66 11.21
C HIS A 29 10.86 -40.54 11.42
N SER A 30 10.73 -41.87 11.29
CA SER A 30 11.83 -42.86 11.32
C SER A 30 12.01 -43.56 9.97
N THR A 31 10.91 -43.73 9.24
CA THR A 31 10.81 -43.96 7.81
C THR A 31 9.92 -42.87 7.21
N CYS A 32 9.90 -42.78 5.89
CA CYS A 32 9.01 -41.86 5.21
C CYS A 32 7.62 -42.48 5.08
N ILE A 33 6.60 -41.75 5.48
CA ILE A 33 5.23 -42.23 5.49
C ILE A 33 4.30 -41.18 4.88
N SER A 34 3.18 -41.65 4.34
CA SER A 34 2.03 -40.78 4.10
C SER A 34 1.25 -40.66 5.40
N VAL A 35 0.63 -39.51 5.62
CA VAL A 35 -0.19 -39.29 6.82
C VAL A 35 -1.48 -40.09 6.66
N THR A 36 -1.54 -41.25 7.32
CA THR A 36 -2.67 -42.19 7.23
C THR A 36 -3.35 -42.37 8.57
N ASN A 37 -2.59 -42.38 9.66
CA ASN A 37 -3.12 -42.36 11.02
C ASN A 37 -2.97 -40.96 11.62
N THR A 38 -4.00 -40.14 11.45
CA THR A 38 -4.03 -38.71 11.83
C THR A 38 -3.71 -38.47 13.31
N SER A 39 -4.05 -39.41 14.19
CA SER A 39 -3.75 -39.32 15.64
C SER A 39 -2.25 -39.34 15.99
N THR A 40 -1.40 -39.80 15.07
CA THR A 40 0.05 -39.92 15.30
C THR A 40 0.87 -39.26 14.21
N ASP A 41 0.43 -39.34 12.95
CA ASP A 41 1.22 -38.93 11.79
C ASP A 41 1.19 -37.41 11.56
N CYS A 42 0.08 -36.73 11.89
CA CYS A 42 -0.04 -35.27 11.71
C CYS A 42 1.07 -34.52 12.49
N ALA A 43 1.42 -35.02 13.68
CA ALA A 43 2.41 -34.40 14.58
C ALA A 43 3.82 -34.34 13.99
N TYR A 44 4.13 -35.17 12.99
CA TYR A 44 5.44 -35.15 12.33
C TYR A 44 5.58 -34.00 11.31
N VAL A 45 4.47 -33.37 10.92
CA VAL A 45 4.50 -32.20 10.05
C VAL A 45 4.81 -30.97 10.91
N THR A 46 6.07 -30.54 10.88
CA THR A 46 6.59 -29.43 11.70
C THR A 46 7.19 -28.33 10.82
N GLY A 47 7.16 -27.08 11.30
CA GLY A 47 7.62 -25.93 10.53
C GLY A 47 7.44 -24.60 11.25
N THR A 48 7.55 -23.49 10.52
CA THR A 48 7.26 -22.14 11.02
C THR A 48 6.15 -21.53 10.17
N ASN A 49 5.19 -20.84 10.80
CA ASN A 49 4.03 -20.23 10.13
C ASN A 49 3.18 -21.25 9.33
N LEU A 50 3.02 -22.47 9.88
CA LEU A 50 2.08 -23.44 9.33
C LEU A 50 0.65 -22.90 9.42
N THR A 51 -0.19 -23.27 8.45
CA THR A 51 -1.61 -22.92 8.39
C THR A 51 -2.46 -24.18 8.27
N ASP A 52 -3.77 -24.07 8.54
CA ASP A 52 -4.67 -25.21 8.37
C ASP A 52 -4.71 -25.72 6.93
N ASP A 53 -4.68 -24.83 5.94
CA ASP A 53 -4.58 -25.22 4.53
C ASP A 53 -3.32 -26.05 4.27
N LEU A 54 -2.18 -25.67 4.88
CA LEU A 54 -0.93 -26.39 4.72
C LEU A 54 -0.97 -27.78 5.38
N CYS A 55 -1.58 -27.91 6.56
CA CYS A 55 -1.76 -29.18 7.24
C CYS A 55 -2.76 -30.09 6.51
N ALA A 56 -3.84 -29.51 5.98
CA ALA A 56 -4.88 -30.22 5.21
C ALA A 56 -4.34 -30.84 3.90
N LEU A 57 -3.25 -30.29 3.36
CA LEU A 57 -2.54 -30.89 2.22
C LEU A 57 -1.99 -32.29 2.56
N TYR A 58 -1.53 -32.53 3.78
CA TYR A 58 -0.99 -33.84 4.18
C TYR A 58 -2.10 -34.84 4.52
N ASN A 59 -3.15 -34.37 5.20
CA ASN A 59 -4.40 -35.10 5.39
C ASN A 59 -5.50 -34.10 5.76
N PRO A 60 -6.72 -34.17 5.18
CA PRO A 60 -7.82 -33.25 5.49
C PRO A 60 -8.25 -33.29 6.96
N ASP A 61 -7.93 -34.37 7.67
CA ASP A 61 -8.15 -34.54 9.10
C ASP A 61 -6.91 -34.13 9.93
N CYS A 62 -5.99 -33.35 9.37
CA CYS A 62 -4.97 -32.61 10.12
C CYS A 62 -5.32 -31.10 10.19
N THR A 63 -4.95 -30.47 11.29
CA THR A 63 -5.06 -29.02 11.56
C THR A 63 -3.75 -28.53 12.16
N VAL A 64 -3.44 -27.23 12.09
CA VAL A 64 -2.25 -26.68 12.75
C VAL A 64 -2.48 -26.53 14.26
N ASN A 65 -1.41 -26.54 15.05
CA ASN A 65 -1.45 -26.25 16.48
C ASN A 65 -1.50 -24.73 16.75
N TYR A 66 -1.74 -24.33 18.01
CA TYR A 66 -1.99 -22.92 18.38
C TYR A 66 -0.84 -21.97 18.02
N SER A 67 0.40 -22.48 18.02
CA SER A 67 1.62 -21.72 17.76
C SER A 67 2.04 -21.67 16.29
N GLY A 68 1.33 -22.36 15.38
CA GLY A 68 1.71 -22.41 13.95
C GLY A 68 3.01 -23.18 13.69
N SER A 69 3.40 -24.08 14.60
CA SER A 69 4.70 -24.75 14.60
C SER A 69 4.65 -26.23 14.23
N ALA A 70 3.50 -26.88 14.39
CA ALA A 70 3.27 -28.26 14.00
C ALA A 70 1.81 -28.50 13.60
N CYS A 71 1.56 -29.52 12.79
CA CYS A 71 0.21 -30.04 12.56
C CYS A 71 -0.16 -31.06 13.65
N GLN A 72 -1.44 -31.36 13.77
CA GLN A 72 -2.01 -32.30 14.72
C GLN A 72 -3.31 -32.87 14.16
N GLU A 73 -3.82 -33.93 14.78
CA GLU A 73 -5.11 -34.50 14.42
C GLU A 73 -6.23 -33.46 14.59
N LYS A 74 -7.07 -33.32 13.56
CA LYS A 74 -8.29 -32.51 13.61
C LYS A 74 -9.35 -33.29 14.37
N LYS A 75 -9.51 -32.95 15.65
CA LYS A 75 -10.57 -33.50 16.50
C LYS A 75 -11.94 -32.96 16.09
N SER A 76 -12.94 -33.82 16.21
CA SER A 76 -14.36 -33.49 16.00
C SER A 76 -14.86 -32.41 16.96
N ASN A 77 -14.32 -32.36 18.19
CA ASN A 77 -14.63 -31.33 19.17
C ASN A 77 -13.38 -30.68 19.75
N CYS A 78 -13.42 -29.37 20.01
CA CYS A 78 -12.32 -28.67 20.66
C CYS A 78 -11.99 -29.23 22.05
N SER A 79 -12.99 -29.75 22.79
CA SER A 79 -12.81 -30.31 24.14
C SER A 79 -11.92 -31.55 24.20
N GLU A 80 -11.65 -32.14 23.04
CA GLU A 80 -10.72 -33.27 22.91
C GLU A 80 -9.25 -32.81 22.92
N TYR A 81 -8.97 -31.51 22.77
CA TYR A 81 -7.64 -30.93 22.99
C TYR A 81 -7.48 -30.52 24.46
N THR A 82 -6.60 -31.20 25.18
CA THR A 82 -6.37 -31.01 26.63
C THR A 82 -5.10 -30.25 26.97
N LEU A 83 -4.41 -29.68 25.97
CA LEU A 83 -3.21 -28.87 26.13
C LEU A 83 -3.34 -27.55 25.34
N LYS A 84 -2.94 -26.44 25.96
CA LYS A 84 -3.09 -25.08 25.39
C LYS A 84 -2.36 -24.93 24.05
N GLU A 85 -1.14 -25.44 23.95
CA GLU A 85 -0.35 -25.42 22.71
C GLU A 85 -0.98 -26.19 21.55
N ASN A 86 -1.90 -27.11 21.86
CA ASN A 86 -2.59 -27.98 20.91
C ASN A 86 -4.03 -27.50 20.60
N CYS A 87 -4.43 -26.30 21.02
CA CYS A 87 -5.69 -25.77 20.51
C CYS A 87 -5.57 -25.50 19.00
N SER A 88 -6.47 -26.09 18.21
CA SER A 88 -6.61 -25.74 16.79
C SER A 88 -6.91 -24.23 16.64
N PRO A 89 -6.58 -23.57 15.51
CA PRO A 89 -6.80 -22.14 15.28
C PRO A 89 -8.23 -21.66 15.43
N TYR A 90 -9.21 -22.56 15.39
CA TYR A 90 -10.64 -22.25 15.58
C TYR A 90 -11.15 -22.57 17.00
N CYS A 91 -10.27 -23.10 17.87
CA CYS A 91 -10.57 -23.41 19.26
C CYS A 91 -9.90 -22.39 20.18
N VAL A 92 -10.49 -22.19 21.36
CA VAL A 92 -9.92 -21.32 22.37
C VAL A 92 -9.68 -22.07 23.67
N TRP A 93 -8.56 -21.83 24.34
CA TRP A 93 -8.25 -22.45 25.62
C TRP A 93 -9.16 -21.88 26.72
N ASP A 94 -9.79 -22.74 27.52
CA ASP A 94 -10.71 -22.35 28.60
C ASP A 94 -10.00 -21.67 29.79
N GLY A 95 -8.67 -21.64 29.78
CA GLY A 95 -7.85 -21.08 30.85
C GLY A 95 -7.45 -22.10 31.93
N THR A 96 -8.01 -23.32 31.90
CA THR A 96 -7.76 -24.34 32.92
C THR A 96 -7.23 -25.65 32.35
N SER A 97 -7.97 -26.32 31.45
CA SER A 97 -7.74 -27.75 31.16
C SER A 97 -8.09 -28.21 29.74
N ILE A 98 -8.94 -27.50 29.00
CA ILE A 98 -9.41 -27.95 27.68
C ILE A 98 -9.56 -26.79 26.70
N CYS A 99 -9.48 -27.08 25.39
CA CYS A 99 -9.91 -26.14 24.36
C CYS A 99 -11.43 -26.25 24.16
N LEU A 100 -12.09 -25.17 23.77
CA LEU A 100 -13.52 -25.13 23.53
C LEU A 100 -13.80 -24.40 22.22
N PHE A 101 -14.93 -24.75 21.59
CA PHE A 101 -15.52 -23.84 20.61
C PHE A 101 -16.11 -22.65 21.37
N ILE A 102 -16.11 -21.48 20.74
CA ILE A 102 -16.85 -20.34 21.26
C ILE A 102 -18.33 -20.61 21.00
N SER A 103 -18.99 -21.20 21.98
CA SER A 103 -20.43 -21.47 22.01
C SER A 103 -21.22 -20.33 22.65
N ASP A 104 -20.59 -19.59 23.56
CA ASP A 104 -21.11 -18.38 24.18
C ASP A 104 -20.13 -17.22 23.94
N PRO A 105 -20.30 -16.47 22.85
CA PRO A 105 -19.44 -15.35 22.50
C PRO A 105 -19.29 -14.33 23.63
N SER A 106 -20.34 -14.12 24.43
CA SER A 106 -20.39 -13.11 25.49
C SER A 106 -19.34 -13.31 26.58
N THR A 107 -18.97 -14.56 26.85
CA THR A 107 -17.98 -14.92 27.88
C THR A 107 -16.68 -15.45 27.29
N GLN A 108 -16.69 -15.95 26.04
CA GLN A 108 -15.57 -16.72 25.48
C GLN A 108 -14.75 -15.99 24.40
N CYS A 109 -15.25 -14.94 23.74
CA CYS A 109 -14.44 -14.19 22.75
C CYS A 109 -13.16 -13.60 23.36
N ASN A 110 -13.21 -13.19 24.63
CA ASN A 110 -12.09 -12.60 25.37
C ASN A 110 -10.95 -13.60 25.66
N LEU A 111 -11.22 -14.90 25.50
CA LEU A 111 -10.20 -15.95 25.65
C LEU A 111 -9.24 -15.98 24.45
N VAL A 112 -9.61 -15.36 23.31
CA VAL A 112 -8.71 -15.16 22.17
C VAL A 112 -7.82 -13.95 22.46
N ASN A 113 -6.75 -14.17 23.21
CA ASN A 113 -5.80 -13.14 23.65
C ASN A 113 -4.33 -13.56 23.42
N GLY A 114 -3.40 -12.60 23.55
CA GLY A 114 -1.95 -12.88 23.50
C GLY A 114 -1.35 -13.00 22.09
N LYS A 115 -2.07 -12.52 21.06
CA LYS A 115 -1.61 -12.41 19.67
C LYS A 115 -1.57 -10.94 19.26
N THR A 116 -0.65 -10.54 18.40
CA THR A 116 -0.55 -9.16 17.88
C THR A 116 -1.05 -9.09 16.44
N GLY A 117 -1.73 -8.00 16.07
CA GLY A 117 -2.22 -7.79 14.70
C GLY A 117 -3.54 -8.48 14.40
N LEU A 118 -4.33 -8.82 15.43
CA LEU A 118 -5.68 -9.33 15.24
C LEU A 118 -6.59 -8.25 14.64
N ASN A 119 -7.41 -8.64 13.67
CA ASN A 119 -8.38 -7.79 12.99
C ASN A 119 -9.75 -8.46 12.95
N LEU A 120 -10.78 -7.74 12.46
CA LEU A 120 -12.16 -8.19 12.42
C LEU A 120 -12.31 -9.56 11.76
N ALA A 121 -11.74 -9.74 10.56
CA ALA A 121 -11.81 -11.00 9.83
C ALA A 121 -11.19 -12.15 10.62
N THR A 122 -10.07 -11.91 11.31
CA THR A 122 -9.38 -12.93 12.10
C THR A 122 -10.18 -13.35 13.33
N CYS A 123 -10.79 -12.39 14.04
CA CYS A 123 -11.63 -12.70 15.20
C CYS A 123 -12.92 -13.44 14.79
N GLN A 124 -13.48 -13.09 13.63
CA GLN A 124 -14.68 -13.73 13.10
C GLN A 124 -14.49 -15.20 12.69
N LEU A 125 -13.24 -15.66 12.51
CA LEU A 125 -12.93 -17.09 12.28
C LEU A 125 -13.22 -17.94 13.52
N TYR A 126 -13.14 -17.38 14.74
CA TYR A 126 -13.43 -18.10 15.98
C TYR A 126 -14.94 -18.14 16.28
N ASN A 127 -15.63 -17.03 16.03
CA ASN A 127 -17.08 -16.92 16.05
C ASN A 127 -17.49 -15.62 15.33
N SER A 128 -18.57 -15.64 14.55
CA SER A 128 -19.07 -14.46 13.81
C SER A 128 -19.41 -13.26 14.70
N GLU A 129 -19.70 -13.49 15.98
CA GLU A 129 -19.99 -12.47 16.99
C GLU A 129 -18.76 -12.08 17.81
N CYS A 130 -17.54 -12.42 17.37
CA CYS A 130 -16.31 -11.90 17.93
C CYS A 130 -15.72 -10.78 17.04
N VAL A 131 -15.27 -9.70 17.66
CA VAL A 131 -14.56 -8.57 17.01
C VAL A 131 -13.22 -8.32 17.70
N ASN A 132 -12.26 -7.70 17.03
CA ASN A 132 -10.97 -7.38 17.63
C ASN A 132 -11.07 -6.21 18.64
N LEU A 133 -10.12 -6.14 19.57
CA LEU A 133 -9.80 -4.93 20.33
C LEU A 133 -9.07 -3.92 19.43
N LYS A 134 -9.14 -2.63 19.79
CA LYS A 134 -8.58 -1.54 18.97
C LYS A 134 -7.07 -1.64 18.82
N ASP A 135 -6.37 -2.12 19.84
CA ASP A 135 -4.92 -2.36 19.83
C ASP A 135 -4.49 -3.67 19.12
N GLY A 136 -5.46 -4.50 18.70
CA GLY A 136 -5.20 -5.78 18.02
C GLY A 136 -4.58 -6.88 18.90
N THR A 137 -4.68 -6.77 20.23
CA THR A 137 -4.09 -7.73 21.20
C THR A 137 -5.01 -8.89 21.59
N GLY A 138 -6.30 -8.79 21.28
CA GLY A 138 -7.30 -9.82 21.58
C GLY A 138 -8.61 -9.62 20.83
N CYS A 139 -9.52 -10.58 20.96
CA CYS A 139 -10.91 -10.47 20.50
C CYS A 139 -11.86 -10.25 21.69
N GLN A 140 -13.08 -9.83 21.39
CA GLN A 140 -14.16 -9.55 22.33
C GLN A 140 -15.51 -9.82 21.69
N HIS A 141 -16.56 -9.92 22.50
CA HIS A 141 -17.91 -10.10 21.99
C HIS A 141 -18.42 -8.83 21.31
N SER A 142 -18.93 -8.98 20.09
CA SER A 142 -19.60 -7.92 19.36
C SER A 142 -20.85 -7.46 20.11
N GLN A 143 -21.01 -6.16 20.28
CA GLN A 143 -22.24 -5.61 20.84
C GLN A 143 -23.31 -5.42 19.76
N THR A 144 -24.57 -5.37 20.20
CA THR A 144 -25.73 -5.05 19.34
C THR A 144 -25.83 -3.56 19.01
N ASP A 145 -25.30 -2.71 19.88
CA ASP A 145 -25.15 -1.27 19.71
C ASP A 145 -23.76 -0.89 20.22
N CYS A 146 -23.09 0.03 19.52
CA CYS A 146 -21.77 0.51 19.90
C CYS A 146 -21.80 1.13 21.31
N LYS A 147 -22.92 1.71 21.75
CA LYS A 147 -23.09 2.27 23.11
C LYS A 147 -22.84 1.28 24.23
N ASN A 148 -22.96 -0.01 23.95
CA ASN A 148 -22.73 -1.03 24.96
C ASN A 148 -21.24 -1.31 25.20
N TYR A 149 -20.35 -0.80 24.34
CA TYR A 149 -18.93 -0.77 24.66
C TYR A 149 -18.64 0.33 25.67
N THR A 150 -18.05 -0.05 26.80
CA THR A 150 -17.82 0.84 27.96
C THR A 150 -16.36 1.27 28.10
N THR A 151 -15.47 0.85 27.19
CA THR A 151 -14.07 1.27 27.18
C THR A 151 -13.59 1.66 25.77
N GLN A 152 -12.60 2.55 25.71
CA GLN A 152 -12.00 3.00 24.45
C GLN A 152 -11.41 1.85 23.63
N ASN A 153 -10.77 0.89 24.28
CA ASN A 153 -10.15 -0.25 23.59
C ASN A 153 -11.19 -1.24 23.04
N SER A 154 -12.35 -1.34 23.70
CA SER A 154 -13.47 -2.19 23.26
C SER A 154 -14.28 -1.59 22.10
N CYS A 155 -14.25 -0.27 21.90
CA CYS A 155 -15.08 0.40 20.92
C CYS A 155 -14.50 0.27 19.50
N VAL A 156 -14.90 -0.77 18.78
CA VAL A 156 -14.31 -1.13 17.48
C VAL A 156 -15.34 -1.29 16.38
N ALA A 157 -16.20 -2.32 16.46
CA ALA A 157 -17.21 -2.61 15.44
C ALA A 157 -18.35 -3.47 16.00
N LEU A 158 -19.49 -3.49 15.30
CA LEU A 158 -20.60 -4.43 15.49
C LEU A 158 -20.37 -5.72 14.68
N ALA A 159 -21.18 -6.75 14.94
CA ALA A 159 -21.06 -8.06 14.26
C ALA A 159 -21.15 -7.97 12.73
N ASN A 160 -21.92 -7.01 12.20
CA ASN A 160 -22.11 -6.77 10.77
C ASN A 160 -20.99 -5.94 10.12
N GLY A 161 -19.91 -5.64 10.85
CA GLY A 161 -18.78 -4.83 10.37
C GLY A 161 -19.00 -3.32 10.46
N THR A 162 -20.14 -2.85 10.98
CA THR A 162 -20.36 -1.42 11.23
C THR A 162 -19.36 -0.93 12.26
N SER A 163 -18.54 0.05 11.90
CA SER A 163 -17.52 0.60 12.79
C SER A 163 -18.13 1.44 13.92
N CYS A 164 -17.49 1.39 15.09
CA CYS A 164 -17.86 2.12 16.28
C CYS A 164 -16.81 3.19 16.62
N LEU A 165 -17.24 4.33 17.18
CA LEU A 165 -16.39 5.45 17.56
C LEU A 165 -16.48 5.73 19.06
N TRP A 166 -15.34 5.85 19.74
CA TRP A 166 -15.27 6.25 21.15
C TRP A 166 -15.20 7.77 21.27
N TYR A 167 -16.16 8.38 21.98
CA TYR A 167 -16.28 9.82 22.17
C TYR A 167 -16.88 10.14 23.55
N GLU A 168 -16.36 11.16 24.25
CA GLU A 168 -16.84 11.59 25.59
C GLU A 168 -17.13 10.43 26.56
N ASN A 169 -16.20 9.47 26.64
CA ASN A 169 -16.28 8.32 27.53
C ASN A 169 -17.45 7.36 27.24
N SER A 170 -17.98 7.40 26.01
CA SER A 170 -19.03 6.52 25.49
C SER A 170 -18.69 6.07 24.06
N CYS A 171 -19.32 5.02 23.57
CA CYS A 171 -19.09 4.49 22.22
C CYS A 171 -20.34 4.67 21.35
N TYR A 172 -20.18 4.99 20.07
CA TYR A 172 -21.30 5.33 19.18
C TYR A 172 -21.19 4.62 17.84
N GLN A 173 -22.34 4.26 17.27
CA GLN A 173 -22.42 3.64 15.94
C GLN A 173 -22.20 4.69 14.87
N ILE A 174 -21.35 4.36 13.89
CA ILE A 174 -21.15 5.23 12.73
C ILE A 174 -22.28 4.97 11.73
N THR A 175 -23.44 5.59 11.94
CA THR A 175 -24.53 5.66 10.96
C THR A 175 -24.68 7.09 10.50
N GLY A 176 -24.01 7.43 9.40
CA GLY A 176 -24.05 8.75 8.78
C GLY A 176 -23.60 9.87 9.72
N THR A 177 -22.37 10.36 9.60
CA THR A 177 -21.94 11.51 10.39
C THR A 177 -21.16 12.54 9.59
N THR A 178 -21.48 13.78 9.93
CA THR A 178 -20.66 14.98 9.81
C THR A 178 -19.24 14.69 10.29
N CYS A 179 -18.28 15.01 9.44
CA CYS A 179 -16.89 14.60 9.61
C CYS A 179 -16.26 15.10 10.91
N SER A 180 -16.76 16.22 11.45
CA SER A 180 -16.33 16.84 12.71
C SER A 180 -16.46 15.96 13.95
N ALA A 181 -17.26 14.88 13.90
CA ALA A 181 -17.39 13.95 15.01
C ALA A 181 -16.19 12.99 15.14
N ILE A 182 -15.41 12.79 14.05
CA ILE A 182 -14.26 11.89 14.04
C ILE A 182 -13.07 12.63 14.66
N THR A 183 -12.70 12.28 15.90
CA THR A 183 -11.59 12.89 16.65
C THR A 183 -10.54 11.85 17.01
N GLY A 184 -9.27 12.24 17.12
CA GLY A 184 -8.16 11.32 17.35
C GLY A 184 -6.81 12.02 17.41
N ALA A 185 -5.75 11.22 17.36
CA ALA A 185 -4.38 11.70 17.15
C ALA A 185 -3.90 11.20 15.79
N ASP A 186 -3.04 11.99 15.14
CA ASP A 186 -2.40 11.66 13.86
C ASP A 186 -3.39 11.37 12.71
N LEU A 187 -4.59 11.97 12.77
CA LEU A 187 -5.55 11.87 11.67
C LEU A 187 -5.01 12.62 10.45
N ASN A 188 -5.07 11.97 9.29
CA ASN A 188 -4.71 12.57 8.02
C ASN A 188 -5.84 12.35 6.99
N HIS A 189 -5.70 12.94 5.80
CA HIS A 189 -6.68 12.79 4.73
C HIS A 189 -7.09 11.35 4.50
N ASN A 190 -6.13 10.45 4.30
CA ASN A 190 -6.43 9.06 3.93
C ASN A 190 -7.21 8.35 5.03
N ILE A 191 -6.87 8.63 6.29
CA ILE A 191 -7.57 8.09 7.46
C ILE A 191 -9.01 8.64 7.50
N CYS A 192 -9.20 9.96 7.47
CA CYS A 192 -10.53 10.58 7.49
C CYS A 192 -11.40 10.14 6.29
N PHE A 193 -10.80 10.10 5.11
CA PHE A 193 -11.44 9.69 3.87
C PHE A 193 -11.82 8.21 3.87
N SER A 194 -11.07 7.35 4.58
CA SER A 194 -11.42 5.94 4.76
C SER A 194 -12.64 5.74 5.66
N TYR A 195 -12.82 6.59 6.68
CA TYR A 195 -14.01 6.58 7.52
C TYR A 195 -15.25 7.06 6.75
N ASN A 196 -15.09 8.08 5.91
CA ASN A 196 -16.13 8.57 5.00
C ASN A 196 -15.50 9.38 3.85
N LYS A 197 -15.83 9.05 2.59
CA LYS A 197 -15.30 9.74 1.39
C LYS A 197 -15.65 11.24 1.33
N GLY A 198 -16.63 11.68 2.11
CA GLY A 198 -16.98 13.09 2.30
C GLY A 198 -16.12 13.81 3.33
N CYS A 199 -15.06 13.19 3.89
CA CYS A 199 -14.26 13.75 4.97
C CYS A 199 -12.78 13.93 4.62
N THR A 200 -12.15 14.92 5.25
CA THR A 200 -10.71 15.17 5.26
C THR A 200 -10.26 15.52 6.68
N SER A 201 -8.96 15.54 6.97
CA SER A 201 -8.46 15.93 8.29
C SER A 201 -8.37 17.45 8.46
N LEU A 202 -8.41 17.91 9.71
CA LEU A 202 -7.84 19.20 10.12
C LEU A 202 -6.31 19.16 10.00
N SER A 203 -5.66 20.34 9.98
CA SER A 203 -4.21 20.44 9.79
C SER A 203 -3.39 19.97 11.00
N ASP A 204 -3.99 19.98 12.19
CA ASP A 204 -3.37 19.55 13.46
C ASP A 204 -3.52 18.04 13.73
N GLY A 205 -4.27 17.33 12.89
CA GLY A 205 -4.53 15.90 12.99
C GLY A 205 -5.43 15.50 14.18
N THR A 206 -6.13 16.45 14.82
CA THR A 206 -6.96 16.18 16.00
C THR A 206 -8.38 15.72 15.65
N SER A 207 -8.89 16.11 14.48
CA SER A 207 -10.21 15.70 14.01
C SER A 207 -10.33 15.69 12.48
N CYS A 208 -11.40 15.07 11.98
CA CYS A 208 -11.82 15.20 10.60
C CYS A 208 -12.82 16.34 10.44
N GLN A 209 -13.00 16.79 9.21
CA GLN A 209 -13.93 17.84 8.79
C GLN A 209 -14.47 17.51 7.40
N ASP A 210 -15.54 18.18 6.99
CA ASP A 210 -16.14 17.94 5.68
C ASP A 210 -15.14 18.22 4.57
N TYR A 211 -15.10 17.34 3.58
CA TYR A 211 -14.29 17.53 2.39
C TYR A 211 -15.03 18.46 1.43
N LYS A 212 -14.59 19.72 1.39
CA LYS A 212 -15.22 20.77 0.58
C LYS A 212 -14.70 20.73 -0.86
N SER A 213 -15.55 21.14 -1.80
CA SER A 213 -15.18 21.13 -3.22
C SER A 213 -14.21 22.25 -3.58
N THR A 214 -14.27 23.38 -2.87
CA THR A 214 -13.30 24.48 -3.00
C THR A 214 -12.80 24.96 -1.64
N CYS A 215 -11.61 25.57 -1.62
CA CYS A 215 -11.00 26.03 -0.37
C CYS A 215 -11.81 27.14 0.32
N GLU A 216 -12.51 27.97 -0.45
CA GLU A 216 -13.28 29.12 0.03
C GLU A 216 -14.52 28.70 0.84
N GLN A 217 -14.88 27.43 0.82
CA GLN A 217 -15.97 26.86 1.61
C GLN A 217 -15.55 26.46 3.03
N TYR A 218 -14.25 26.43 3.34
CA TYR A 218 -13.78 26.17 4.70
C TYR A 218 -13.96 27.42 5.58
N SER A 219 -14.26 27.19 6.86
CA SER A 219 -14.08 28.22 7.88
C SER A 219 -12.64 28.74 7.77
N GLY A 220 -12.45 30.05 7.84
CA GLY A 220 -11.13 30.65 7.69
C GLY A 220 -10.27 30.52 8.94
N THR A 221 -10.07 29.32 9.47
CA THR A 221 -9.10 29.05 10.53
C THR A 221 -7.94 28.22 10.00
N THR A 222 -6.83 28.21 10.75
CA THR A 222 -5.60 27.50 10.37
C THR A 222 -5.85 26.01 10.27
N GLU A 223 -6.66 25.48 11.19
CA GLU A 223 -6.95 24.07 11.35
C GLU A 223 -7.86 23.54 10.23
N SER A 224 -8.86 24.32 9.82
CA SER A 224 -9.83 23.89 8.80
C SER A 224 -9.33 24.08 7.37
N CYS A 225 -8.42 25.02 7.12
CA CYS A 225 -7.96 25.31 5.76
C CYS A 225 -6.89 24.32 5.29
N THR A 226 -7.29 23.09 4.94
CA THR A 226 -6.35 22.01 4.60
C THR A 226 -6.26 21.75 3.10
N GLN A 227 -7.30 21.18 2.50
CA GLN A 227 -7.32 20.77 1.09
C GLN A 227 -8.74 20.58 0.56
N SER A 228 -8.93 20.81 -0.73
CA SER A 228 -10.16 20.54 -1.49
C SER A 228 -9.87 19.51 -2.60
N ILE A 229 -10.88 19.21 -3.44
CA ILE A 229 -10.75 18.24 -4.55
C ILE A 229 -9.52 18.58 -5.42
N ASN A 230 -8.45 17.81 -5.26
CA ASN A 230 -7.17 17.88 -5.99
C ASN A 230 -6.32 19.15 -5.79
N VAL A 231 -6.62 20.02 -4.80
CA VAL A 231 -5.84 21.25 -4.57
C VAL A 231 -5.63 21.49 -3.07
N LYS A 232 -4.43 21.93 -2.70
CA LYS A 232 -4.07 22.32 -1.33
C LYS A 232 -4.57 23.73 -1.02
N CYS A 233 -5.16 23.93 0.16
CA CYS A 233 -5.75 25.21 0.55
C CYS A 233 -4.80 26.06 1.40
N TYR A 234 -4.86 27.38 1.23
CA TYR A 234 -4.03 28.33 1.98
C TYR A 234 -4.86 29.31 2.79
N LEU A 235 -4.54 29.51 4.07
CA LEU A 235 -5.20 30.50 4.90
C LEU A 235 -4.58 31.89 4.68
N TYR A 236 -5.31 32.75 3.97
CA TYR A 236 -4.94 34.13 3.74
C TYR A 236 -5.47 35.06 4.83
N ASN A 237 -4.66 36.05 5.23
CA ASN A 237 -4.97 37.07 6.26
C ASN A 237 -5.47 36.49 7.60
N SER A 238 -5.10 35.26 7.92
CA SER A 238 -5.50 34.55 9.15
C SER A 238 -7.02 34.35 9.32
N ASN A 239 -7.81 34.54 8.26
CA ASN A 239 -9.28 34.46 8.36
C ASN A 239 -10.01 34.00 7.08
N THR A 240 -9.30 33.76 5.98
CA THR A 240 -9.92 33.43 4.69
C THR A 240 -9.19 32.27 4.04
N CYS A 241 -9.84 31.13 3.86
CA CYS A 241 -9.25 29.99 3.16
C CYS A 241 -9.39 30.19 1.65
N ILE A 242 -8.29 30.09 0.90
CA ILE A 242 -8.26 30.36 -0.55
C ILE A 242 -7.56 29.26 -1.33
N THR A 243 -7.98 29.12 -2.58
CA THR A 243 -7.27 28.36 -3.60
C THR A 243 -6.26 29.27 -4.31
N ILE A 244 -5.05 28.77 -4.60
CA ILE A 244 -4.05 29.52 -5.35
C ILE A 244 -4.23 29.22 -6.85
N LEU A 245 -4.90 30.12 -7.58
CA LEU A 245 -5.28 29.90 -8.97
C LEU A 245 -4.50 30.80 -9.94
N ASN A 246 -4.60 32.11 -9.76
CA ASN A 246 -3.91 33.08 -10.61
C ASN A 246 -2.52 33.34 -10.08
N VAL A 247 -1.52 32.64 -10.62
CA VAL A 247 -0.13 32.69 -10.16
C VAL A 247 0.51 34.08 -10.20
N SER A 248 -0.02 35.01 -11.01
CA SER A 248 0.50 36.39 -11.07
C SER A 248 0.10 37.23 -9.86
N THR A 249 -1.00 36.89 -9.19
CA THR A 249 -1.54 37.63 -8.04
C THR A 249 -1.56 36.82 -6.75
N ASP A 250 -1.76 35.50 -6.84
CA ASP A 250 -2.06 34.64 -5.70
C ASP A 250 -0.81 34.09 -5.03
N CYS A 251 0.27 33.81 -5.79
CA CYS A 251 1.51 33.30 -5.17
C CYS A 251 2.04 34.25 -4.08
N ALA A 252 1.97 35.57 -4.33
CA ALA A 252 2.43 36.60 -3.39
C ALA A 252 1.63 36.65 -2.07
N LYS A 253 0.44 36.02 -2.02
CA LYS A 253 -0.36 35.91 -0.79
C LYS A 253 0.24 34.90 0.20
N ILE A 254 1.04 33.96 -0.29
CA ILE A 254 1.72 32.96 0.54
C ILE A 254 2.96 33.60 1.15
N THR A 255 2.91 33.84 2.45
CA THR A 255 4.02 34.44 3.21
C THR A 255 4.30 33.61 4.45
N GLY A 256 5.54 33.65 4.95
CA GLY A 256 5.95 32.86 6.09
C GLY A 256 7.44 32.98 6.37
N VAL A 257 7.95 32.02 7.12
CA VAL A 257 9.40 31.86 7.36
C VAL A 257 9.84 30.52 6.78
N SER A 258 11.07 30.45 6.29
CA SER A 258 11.66 29.22 5.76
C SER A 258 10.85 28.53 4.65
N LEU A 259 10.15 29.32 3.82
CA LEU A 259 9.47 28.79 2.65
C LEU A 259 10.48 28.16 1.67
N THR A 260 10.10 27.07 1.03
CA THR A 260 10.90 26.43 -0.02
C THR A 260 10.18 26.47 -1.36
N TYR A 261 10.93 26.21 -2.42
CA TYR A 261 10.36 26.08 -3.76
C TYR A 261 9.27 25.00 -3.80
N GLU A 262 9.50 23.86 -3.14
CA GLU A 262 8.56 22.74 -3.05
C GLU A 262 7.30 23.12 -2.27
N ILE A 263 7.43 23.89 -1.18
CA ILE A 263 6.27 24.40 -0.44
C ILE A 263 5.41 25.27 -1.35
N CYS A 264 6.01 26.23 -2.07
CA CYS A 264 5.28 27.09 -3.01
C CYS A 264 4.64 26.29 -4.16
N GLN A 265 5.36 25.32 -4.73
CA GLN A 265 4.87 24.44 -5.80
C GLN A 265 3.73 23.53 -5.32
N SER A 266 3.69 23.14 -4.03
CA SER A 266 2.62 22.32 -3.47
C SER A 266 1.24 23.00 -3.49
N TYR A 267 1.22 24.34 -3.54
CA TYR A 267 -0.02 25.11 -3.70
C TYR A 267 -0.36 25.35 -5.17
N ASN A 268 0.64 25.70 -5.99
CA ASN A 268 0.47 25.83 -7.43
C ASN A 268 1.82 25.71 -8.15
N LEU A 269 1.87 24.91 -9.22
CA LEU A 269 3.09 24.67 -9.99
C LEU A 269 3.65 25.92 -10.71
N GLY A 270 2.87 26.99 -10.83
CA GLY A 270 3.35 28.28 -11.33
C GLY A 270 3.92 29.21 -10.26
N CYS A 271 4.00 28.81 -8.99
CA CYS A 271 4.62 29.59 -7.92
C CYS A 271 6.07 29.19 -7.63
N SER A 272 6.97 30.14 -7.46
CA SER A 272 8.33 29.95 -6.93
C SER A 272 8.44 30.58 -5.54
N VAL A 273 9.62 30.54 -4.93
CA VAL A 273 9.93 31.21 -3.67
C VAL A 273 10.86 32.40 -3.92
N ASN A 274 10.74 33.46 -3.13
CA ASN A 274 11.70 34.57 -3.15
C ASN A 274 13.04 34.16 -2.51
N ARG A 275 14.10 34.95 -2.76
CA ARG A 275 15.45 34.69 -2.23
C ARG A 275 15.48 34.54 -0.71
N ALA A 276 14.72 35.40 -0.03
CA ALA A 276 14.63 35.45 1.43
C ALA A 276 13.86 34.29 2.06
N LYS A 277 13.21 33.43 1.26
CA LYS A 277 12.37 32.32 1.75
C LYS A 277 11.23 32.80 2.67
N THR A 278 10.70 33.99 2.40
CA THR A 278 9.64 34.63 3.18
C THR A 278 8.33 34.78 2.43
N ALA A 279 8.33 34.68 1.11
CA ALA A 279 7.12 34.73 0.29
C ALA A 279 7.23 33.85 -0.96
N CYS A 280 6.10 33.33 -1.42
CA CYS A 280 6.03 32.76 -2.76
C CYS A 280 5.82 33.88 -3.80
N VAL A 281 6.25 33.63 -5.03
CA VAL A 281 6.26 34.59 -6.13
C VAL A 281 5.85 33.89 -7.42
N GLN A 282 5.48 34.62 -8.46
CA GLN A 282 5.23 34.00 -9.76
C GLN A 282 6.53 33.36 -10.30
N LYS A 283 6.47 32.11 -10.75
CA LYS A 283 7.59 31.43 -11.38
C LYS A 283 7.80 32.00 -12.79
N ALA A 284 8.96 32.59 -13.03
CA ALA A 284 9.38 32.97 -14.38
C ALA A 284 9.82 31.74 -15.17
N ALA A 285 9.67 31.76 -16.50
CA ALA A 285 10.19 30.69 -17.35
C ALA A 285 11.73 30.62 -17.29
N GLN A 286 12.37 31.78 -17.30
CA GLN A 286 13.83 31.95 -17.22
C GLN A 286 14.19 32.93 -16.09
N CYS A 287 15.40 32.80 -15.53
CA CYS A 287 15.92 33.69 -14.50
C CYS A 287 15.91 35.15 -14.95
N SER A 288 16.22 35.41 -16.21
CA SER A 288 16.15 36.74 -16.82
C SER A 288 14.75 37.37 -16.78
N GLY A 289 13.69 36.60 -16.50
CA GLY A 289 12.33 37.11 -16.31
C GLY A 289 12.10 37.86 -14.99
N TYR A 290 13.02 37.79 -14.03
CA TYR A 290 12.95 38.52 -12.76
C TYR A 290 13.56 39.93 -12.87
N THR A 291 13.10 40.74 -13.83
CA THR A 291 13.68 42.06 -14.14
C THR A 291 13.20 43.19 -13.22
N THR A 292 11.98 43.10 -12.68
CA THR A 292 11.33 44.20 -11.95
C THR A 292 11.50 44.10 -10.43
N ASN A 293 11.76 42.91 -9.90
CA ASN A 293 11.97 42.70 -8.47
C ASN A 293 13.01 41.60 -8.24
N MET A 294 14.24 42.02 -7.95
CA MET A 294 15.38 41.10 -7.79
C MET A 294 15.23 40.19 -6.56
N THR A 295 14.39 40.53 -5.60
CA THR A 295 14.10 39.65 -4.46
C THR A 295 13.45 38.32 -4.89
N ASN A 296 12.83 38.27 -6.09
CA ASN A 296 12.21 37.06 -6.64
C ASN A 296 13.21 36.14 -7.36
N CYS A 297 14.45 36.60 -7.59
CA CYS A 297 15.45 35.88 -8.37
C CYS A 297 16.07 34.73 -7.57
N TYR A 298 15.35 33.62 -7.42
CA TYR A 298 15.84 32.44 -6.71
C TYR A 298 15.74 31.18 -7.54
N GLN A 299 14.56 30.92 -8.14
CA GLN A 299 14.36 29.72 -8.96
C GLN A 299 13.30 29.95 -10.02
N ALA A 300 13.67 29.74 -11.28
CA ALA A 300 12.81 29.83 -12.45
C ALA A 300 12.51 28.43 -13.01
N GLY A 301 11.76 28.34 -14.11
CA GLY A 301 11.53 27.10 -14.85
C GLY A 301 12.83 26.41 -15.32
N GLU A 302 13.87 27.19 -15.61
CA GLU A 302 15.20 26.69 -16.01
C GLU A 302 16.13 26.29 -14.83
N GLY A 303 15.68 26.46 -13.58
CA GLY A 303 16.43 26.08 -12.39
C GLY A 303 16.78 27.26 -11.48
N LEU A 304 17.81 27.09 -10.65
CA LEU A 304 18.25 28.08 -9.68
C LEU A 304 18.84 29.32 -10.36
N CYS A 305 18.59 30.47 -9.74
CA CYS A 305 18.96 31.80 -10.23
C CYS A 305 19.79 32.55 -9.19
N ILE A 306 20.67 33.43 -9.66
CA ILE A 306 21.46 34.34 -8.84
C ILE A 306 21.49 35.74 -9.45
N ALA A 307 22.01 36.73 -8.72
CA ALA A 307 22.34 38.01 -9.34
C ALA A 307 23.61 37.90 -10.20
N SER A 308 23.68 38.69 -11.27
CA SER A 308 24.84 38.76 -12.17
C SER A 308 26.06 39.42 -11.53
N THR A 309 25.85 40.29 -10.53
CA THR A 309 26.88 41.04 -9.81
C THR A 309 26.45 41.23 -8.36
N SER A 310 27.37 41.65 -7.50
CA SER A 310 27.09 41.97 -6.09
C SER A 310 26.05 43.08 -5.89
N ASN A 311 25.77 43.88 -6.91
CA ASN A 311 24.87 45.03 -6.86
C ASN A 311 23.47 44.71 -7.44
N ASP A 312 23.11 43.42 -7.57
CA ASP A 312 21.76 42.98 -7.96
C ASP A 312 21.26 43.52 -9.32
N GLN A 313 22.17 43.76 -10.27
CA GLN A 313 21.81 44.36 -11.58
C GLN A 313 20.87 43.50 -12.44
N ALA A 314 21.09 42.19 -12.52
CA ALA A 314 20.29 41.28 -13.35
C ALA A 314 20.22 39.90 -12.74
N CYS A 315 19.16 39.16 -13.04
CA CYS A 315 18.97 37.78 -12.61
C CYS A 315 19.46 36.81 -13.70
N VAL A 316 20.38 35.91 -13.37
CA VAL A 316 21.00 34.98 -14.30
C VAL A 316 20.97 33.54 -13.76
N PRO A 317 21.08 32.50 -14.61
CA PRO A 317 21.14 31.12 -14.16
C PRO A 317 22.34 30.86 -13.25
N ALA A 318 22.14 30.14 -12.14
CA ALA A 318 23.19 29.73 -11.21
C ALA A 318 24.30 28.90 -11.87
N LEU A 319 23.97 28.18 -12.95
CA LEU A 319 24.93 27.39 -13.73
C LEU A 319 26.03 28.24 -14.40
N SER A 320 25.85 29.56 -14.51
CA SER A 320 26.86 30.46 -15.05
C SER A 320 28.06 30.71 -14.12
N VAL A 321 28.00 30.23 -12.87
CA VAL A 321 29.00 30.47 -11.83
C VAL A 321 30.16 29.47 -11.90
N SER A 322 31.39 29.98 -12.07
CA SER A 322 32.60 29.15 -12.01
C SER A 322 33.14 28.94 -10.58
N THR A 323 33.05 29.94 -9.70
CA THR A 323 33.63 29.96 -8.34
C THR A 323 32.62 30.34 -7.25
N CYS A 324 32.85 29.97 -5.99
CA CYS A 324 31.92 30.28 -4.90
C CYS A 324 31.79 31.80 -4.65
N GLU A 325 32.86 32.54 -4.88
CA GLU A 325 32.98 33.99 -4.66
C GLU A 325 32.13 34.80 -5.65
N THR A 326 31.69 34.18 -6.75
CA THR A 326 30.81 34.78 -7.77
C THR A 326 29.35 34.36 -7.60
N VAL A 327 28.99 33.73 -6.48
CA VAL A 327 27.61 33.44 -6.12
C VAL A 327 27.01 34.67 -5.41
N PHE A 328 26.18 35.43 -6.12
CA PHE A 328 25.55 36.64 -5.57
C PHE A 328 24.08 36.39 -5.22
N LEU A 329 23.76 36.40 -3.93
CA LEU A 329 22.42 36.07 -3.40
C LEU A 329 21.62 37.30 -2.96
N GLY A 330 22.20 38.49 -3.08
CA GLY A 330 21.66 39.74 -2.49
C GLY A 330 21.95 39.86 -1.00
N THR A 331 21.75 41.06 -0.44
CA THR A 331 21.95 41.33 0.99
C THR A 331 21.10 40.41 1.88
N ASP A 332 21.65 40.00 3.02
CA ASP A 332 21.00 39.16 4.04
C ASP A 332 20.59 37.73 3.62
N ASN A 333 21.00 37.28 2.44
CA ASN A 333 20.65 35.95 1.92
C ASN A 333 21.82 34.93 1.95
N TYR A 334 22.95 35.31 2.53
CA TYR A 334 24.13 34.46 2.62
C TYR A 334 24.04 33.56 3.86
N THR A 335 23.67 32.30 3.65
CA THR A 335 23.70 31.23 4.65
C THR A 335 24.42 30.00 4.09
N HIS A 336 24.82 29.07 4.95
CA HIS A 336 25.43 27.82 4.50
C HIS A 336 24.53 27.08 3.50
N ASP A 337 23.24 26.95 3.82
CA ASP A 337 22.27 26.26 2.97
C ASP A 337 22.09 26.95 1.63
N ASN A 338 22.01 28.29 1.62
CA ASN A 338 21.80 29.01 0.37
C ASN A 338 23.05 28.94 -0.53
N CYS A 339 24.26 29.11 0.02
CA CYS A 339 25.49 28.99 -0.75
C CYS A 339 25.70 27.57 -1.29
N SER A 340 25.45 26.55 -0.47
CA SER A 340 25.68 25.16 -0.85
C SER A 340 24.63 24.62 -1.82
N ALA A 341 23.38 25.10 -1.73
CA ALA A 341 22.32 24.78 -2.69
C ALA A 341 22.62 25.32 -4.09
N ILE A 342 23.18 26.53 -4.19
CA ILE A 342 23.49 27.17 -5.48
C ILE A 342 24.69 26.52 -6.16
N LYS A 343 25.74 26.20 -5.40
CA LYS A 343 26.94 25.56 -5.93
C LYS A 343 27.54 24.61 -4.90
N ALA A 344 27.58 23.33 -5.26
CA ALA A 344 28.19 22.31 -4.43
C ALA A 344 29.66 22.65 -4.11
N GLY A 345 30.07 22.42 -2.87
CA GLY A 345 31.40 22.79 -2.38
C GLY A 345 31.54 24.23 -1.87
N CYS A 346 30.47 25.03 -1.91
CA CYS A 346 30.43 26.35 -1.30
C CYS A 346 29.86 26.33 0.12
N THR A 347 30.23 27.35 0.89
CA THR A 347 29.70 27.68 2.21
C THR A 347 29.62 29.20 2.35
N VAL A 348 29.04 29.67 3.46
CA VAL A 348 28.92 31.09 3.76
C VAL A 348 30.26 31.70 4.21
N ASN A 349 30.53 32.93 3.79
CA ASN A 349 31.62 33.79 4.27
C ASN A 349 31.02 34.99 5.03
N GLY A 350 30.77 34.81 6.33
CA GLY A 350 30.13 35.83 7.16
C GLY A 350 28.68 36.11 6.73
N SER A 351 28.30 37.38 6.55
CA SER A 351 27.00 37.78 6.02
C SER A 351 27.09 38.40 4.60
N THR A 352 28.27 38.36 3.98
CA THR A 352 28.60 39.19 2.81
C THR A 352 28.83 38.40 1.52
N GLY A 353 28.93 37.07 1.58
CA GLY A 353 29.24 36.28 0.40
C GLY A 353 29.25 34.77 0.63
N CYS A 354 29.50 34.04 -0.45
CA CYS A 354 29.84 32.62 -0.41
C CYS A 354 31.36 32.43 -0.64
N MET A 355 31.92 31.35 -0.10
CA MET A 355 33.32 30.94 -0.28
C MET A 355 33.44 29.43 -0.44
N ALA A 356 34.58 28.93 -0.91
CA ALA A 356 34.83 27.50 -0.95
C ALA A 356 34.90 26.87 0.46
N ARG A 357 34.42 25.63 0.57
CA ARG A 357 34.59 24.81 1.78
C ARG A 357 36.07 24.48 1.98
N THR A 358 36.51 24.55 3.23
CA THR A 358 37.82 24.09 3.69
C THR A 358 37.60 23.31 5.00
N CYS A 359 38.58 22.53 5.45
CA CYS A 359 38.46 21.88 6.76
C CYS A 359 38.34 22.91 7.90
N ALA A 360 39.04 24.04 7.78
CA ALA A 360 39.09 25.06 8.82
C ALA A 360 37.77 25.85 8.97
N ASN A 361 36.96 25.97 7.91
CA ASN A 361 35.68 26.69 7.96
C ASN A 361 34.45 25.78 8.12
N ALA A 362 34.67 24.51 8.47
CA ALA A 362 33.61 23.57 8.79
C ALA A 362 32.81 24.02 10.02
N THR A 363 31.48 24.07 9.91
CA THR A 363 30.58 24.51 10.98
C THR A 363 29.17 23.95 10.78
N GLY A 364 28.32 24.04 11.80
CA GLY A 364 26.90 23.69 11.71
C GLY A 364 26.56 22.21 11.94
N PHE A 365 27.49 21.41 12.46
CA PHE A 365 27.27 20.00 12.79
C PHE A 365 28.18 19.55 13.94
N THR A 366 27.83 18.43 14.57
CA THR A 366 28.71 17.76 15.54
C THR A 366 29.95 17.24 14.83
N PHE A 367 31.13 17.63 15.32
CA PHE A 367 32.38 17.24 14.69
C PHE A 367 32.70 15.76 14.96
N ASN A 368 32.65 14.96 13.90
CA ASN A 368 33.11 13.57 13.83
C ASN A 368 33.70 13.32 12.43
N HIS A 369 34.30 12.14 12.21
CA HIS A 369 34.91 11.84 10.91
C HIS A 369 33.91 11.95 9.76
N ASP A 370 32.75 11.31 9.88
CA ASP A 370 31.75 11.24 8.81
C ASP A 370 31.25 12.62 8.40
N ASN A 371 30.97 13.50 9.37
CA ASN A 371 30.50 14.86 9.11
C ASN A 371 31.61 15.74 8.52
N CYS A 372 32.85 15.64 9.01
CA CYS A 372 33.98 16.36 8.41
C CYS A 372 34.28 15.87 6.99
N TYR A 373 34.22 14.57 6.75
CA TYR A 373 34.43 13.94 5.44
C TYR A 373 33.28 14.25 4.47
N SER A 374 32.06 14.36 4.98
CA SER A 374 30.88 14.82 4.24
C SER A 374 31.00 16.30 3.86
N TRP A 375 31.49 17.14 4.78
CA TRP A 375 31.75 18.55 4.54
C TRP A 375 32.73 18.74 3.38
N LEU A 376 33.90 18.10 3.46
CA LEU A 376 34.91 18.07 2.40
C LEU A 376 35.73 16.77 2.52
N LYS A 377 35.88 16.04 1.41
CA LYS A 377 36.45 14.68 1.38
C LYS A 377 37.90 14.56 1.84
N THR A 378 38.60 15.67 2.02
CA THR A 378 39.98 15.70 2.53
C THR A 378 40.06 15.95 4.04
N CYS A 379 38.92 16.11 4.71
CA CYS A 379 38.86 16.47 6.12
C CYS A 379 38.53 15.29 7.04
N THR A 380 39.03 15.37 8.27
CA THR A 380 38.65 14.53 9.41
C THR A 380 38.43 15.41 10.63
N VAL A 381 37.78 14.89 11.67
CA VAL A 381 37.67 15.56 12.96
C VAL A 381 39.05 15.75 13.60
N ASN A 382 39.24 16.86 14.33
CA ASN A 382 40.44 17.11 15.12
C ASN A 382 40.42 16.34 16.45
N GLN A 383 41.55 16.29 17.16
CA GLN A 383 41.69 15.53 18.42
C GLN A 383 40.73 16.02 19.52
N THR A 384 40.36 17.30 19.51
CA THR A 384 39.48 17.92 20.50
C THR A 384 37.99 17.80 20.18
N ASN A 385 37.62 17.12 19.08
CA ASN A 385 36.25 16.99 18.59
C ASN A 385 35.48 18.32 18.49
N ASN A 386 36.19 19.41 18.18
CA ASN A 386 35.63 20.76 18.11
C ASN A 386 35.87 21.45 16.76
N GLY A 387 36.37 20.73 15.76
CA GLY A 387 36.63 21.23 14.43
C GLY A 387 37.08 20.14 13.47
N CYS A 388 37.19 20.47 12.17
CA CYS A 388 37.77 19.61 11.16
C CYS A 388 39.20 20.04 10.81
N THR A 389 40.04 19.07 10.47
CA THR A 389 41.42 19.27 9.99
C THR A 389 41.66 18.45 8.73
N ILE A 390 42.72 18.76 7.97
CA ILE A 390 43.11 18.00 6.78
C ILE A 390 43.68 16.64 7.23
N MET A 391 43.30 15.56 6.54
CA MET A 391 43.88 14.24 6.77
C MET A 391 45.36 14.19 6.35
N THR A 392 46.21 13.55 7.16
CA THR A 392 47.58 13.22 6.75
C THR A 392 47.57 12.07 5.73
N ALA A 393 48.67 11.88 4.99
CA ALA A 393 48.77 10.80 4.02
C ALA A 393 48.72 9.42 4.71
N LYS A 394 49.49 9.24 5.79
CA LYS A 394 49.57 7.98 6.53
C LYS A 394 49.25 8.15 8.02
N CYS A 395 48.79 7.07 8.64
CA CYS A 395 48.59 6.96 10.08
C CYS A 395 49.92 7.07 10.83
N SER A 396 50.99 6.51 10.26
CA SER A 396 52.35 6.59 10.82
C SER A 396 52.93 8.00 10.85
N ASP A 397 52.36 8.95 10.10
CA ASP A 397 52.74 10.37 10.14
C ASP A 397 52.09 11.11 11.33
N GLN A 398 51.18 10.45 12.06
CA GLN A 398 50.45 11.01 13.19
C GLN A 398 51.07 10.57 14.52
N SER A 399 51.01 11.44 15.53
CA SER A 399 51.37 11.06 16.91
C SER A 399 50.32 10.12 17.50
N SER A 400 50.68 9.32 18.51
CA SER A 400 49.70 8.47 19.23
C SER A 400 48.58 9.27 19.88
N THR A 401 48.84 10.52 20.27
CA THR A 401 47.81 11.43 20.77
C THR A 401 46.88 11.94 19.65
N GLN A 402 47.32 11.98 18.40
CA GLN A 402 46.56 12.51 17.26
C GLN A 402 46.14 11.41 16.27
N CYS A 403 46.05 10.15 16.73
CA CYS A 403 45.78 9.01 15.87
C CYS A 403 44.30 8.95 15.45
N LEU A 404 44.01 9.58 14.32
CA LEU A 404 42.66 9.84 13.80
C LEU A 404 42.47 9.10 12.47
N ASN A 405 41.90 9.74 11.43
CA ASN A 405 41.86 9.17 10.08
C ASN A 405 42.97 9.77 9.22
N ALA A 406 43.54 8.96 8.35
CA ALA A 406 44.48 9.35 7.31
C ALA A 406 43.87 9.06 5.93
N ILE A 407 44.53 9.52 4.86
CA ILE A 407 44.12 9.20 3.48
C ILE A 407 44.16 7.68 3.25
N GLU A 408 45.08 6.95 3.89
CA GLU A 408 45.15 5.48 3.81
C GLU A 408 44.06 4.73 4.62
N GLY A 409 43.25 5.46 5.39
CA GLY A 409 42.09 4.94 6.12
C GLY A 409 42.09 5.24 7.61
N VAL A 410 41.31 4.44 8.35
CA VAL A 410 41.15 4.55 9.80
C VAL A 410 42.46 4.18 10.50
N CYS A 411 42.90 4.99 11.47
CA CYS A 411 44.06 4.71 12.28
C CYS A 411 43.65 4.27 13.69
N LEU A 412 44.53 3.49 14.34
CA LEU A 412 44.39 3.10 15.74
C LEU A 412 45.74 3.18 16.46
N VAL A 413 45.69 3.43 17.76
CA VAL A 413 46.88 3.42 18.61
C VAL A 413 47.17 1.99 19.02
N PHE A 414 48.36 1.51 18.66
CA PHE A 414 48.87 0.21 19.08
C PHE A 414 50.25 0.42 19.69
N ASN A 415 50.48 0.00 20.94
CA ASN A 415 51.77 0.17 21.64
C ASN A 415 52.35 1.61 21.55
N SER A 416 51.51 2.63 21.74
CA SER A 416 51.90 4.05 21.70
C SER A 416 52.39 4.57 20.34
N ILE A 417 52.17 3.83 19.24
CA ILE A 417 52.35 4.30 17.86
C ILE A 417 51.00 4.30 17.14
N CYS A 418 50.80 5.26 16.23
CA CYS A 418 49.62 5.31 15.39
C CYS A 418 49.84 4.46 14.13
N ILE A 419 49.02 3.43 13.95
CA ILE A 419 49.11 2.53 12.80
C ILE A 419 47.76 2.49 12.08
N ARG A 420 47.80 2.10 10.81
CA ARG A 420 46.60 1.87 10.02
C ARG A 420 45.84 0.67 10.59
N LYS A 421 44.52 0.82 10.76
CA LYS A 421 43.63 -0.30 11.06
C LYS A 421 43.66 -1.28 9.89
N GLY A 422 44.19 -2.47 10.11
CA GLY A 422 44.32 -3.54 9.14
C GLY A 422 43.78 -4.86 9.69
N CYS A 423 43.59 -5.87 8.84
CA CYS A 423 43.10 -7.17 9.33
C CYS A 423 44.04 -7.81 10.35
N ASP A 424 45.34 -7.55 10.21
CA ASP A 424 46.42 -7.97 11.09
C ASP A 424 46.42 -7.25 12.46
N THR A 425 45.69 -6.15 12.59
CA THR A 425 45.54 -5.42 13.87
C THR A 425 44.28 -5.81 14.64
N ALA A 426 43.47 -6.74 14.10
CA ALA A 426 42.34 -7.29 14.82
C ALA A 426 42.84 -8.18 15.99
N PRO A 427 42.28 -8.04 17.21
CA PRO A 427 42.57 -8.95 18.30
C PRO A 427 42.36 -10.41 17.89
N SER A 428 43.29 -11.29 18.26
CA SER A 428 43.12 -12.74 18.06
C SER A 428 42.37 -13.34 19.24
N ASP A 429 41.06 -13.08 19.31
CA ASP A 429 40.15 -13.55 20.36
C ASP A 429 38.87 -14.15 19.78
N ALA A 430 37.94 -14.56 20.65
CA ALA A 430 36.66 -15.18 20.28
C ALA A 430 35.63 -14.20 19.68
N SER A 431 36.02 -12.94 19.42
CA SER A 431 35.19 -11.96 18.73
C SER A 431 35.71 -11.63 17.32
N HIS A 432 36.70 -12.41 16.85
CA HIS A 432 37.33 -12.32 15.53
C HIS A 432 37.72 -13.72 15.03
N ASP A 433 36.85 -14.71 15.23
CA ASP A 433 37.06 -16.11 14.87
C ASP A 433 36.18 -16.62 13.72
N ASP A 434 35.34 -15.75 13.13
CA ASP A 434 34.60 -16.02 11.90
C ASP A 434 34.65 -14.87 10.85
N ASP A 435 34.11 -15.14 9.65
CA ASP A 435 34.09 -14.16 8.54
C ASP A 435 33.22 -12.93 8.86
N THR A 436 32.11 -13.12 9.57
CA THR A 436 31.19 -12.04 9.95
C THR A 436 31.89 -11.07 10.87
N GLU A 437 32.50 -11.58 11.93
CA GLU A 437 33.25 -10.83 12.93
C GLU A 437 34.42 -10.07 12.30
N CYS A 438 35.23 -10.75 11.48
CA CYS A 438 36.33 -10.11 10.78
C CYS A 438 35.86 -9.06 9.77
N SER A 439 34.75 -9.31 9.05
CA SER A 439 34.17 -8.35 8.10
C SER A 439 33.57 -7.13 8.81
N ASN A 440 33.05 -7.30 10.02
CA ASN A 440 32.59 -6.21 10.89
C ASN A 440 33.77 -5.36 11.37
N TYR A 441 34.90 -6.00 11.70
CA TYR A 441 36.12 -5.26 12.02
C TYR A 441 36.61 -4.44 10.83
N SER A 442 36.63 -5.04 9.63
CA SER A 442 36.84 -4.36 8.34
C SER A 442 36.38 -5.25 7.19
N GLN A 443 35.60 -4.72 6.25
CA GLN A 443 35.00 -5.49 5.16
C GLN A 443 36.01 -6.22 4.27
N ALA A 444 37.24 -5.68 4.17
CA ALA A 444 38.35 -6.29 3.44
C ALA A 444 38.96 -7.52 4.15
N CYS A 445 38.47 -7.88 5.33
CA CYS A 445 38.98 -8.96 6.16
C CYS A 445 38.08 -10.19 6.13
N THR A 446 38.71 -11.34 6.34
CA THR A 446 38.09 -12.63 6.63
C THR A 446 38.86 -13.30 7.77
N VAL A 447 38.30 -14.35 8.33
CA VAL A 447 38.96 -15.16 9.37
C VAL A 447 40.27 -15.79 8.85
N ALA A 448 41.31 -15.77 9.67
CA ALA A 448 42.57 -16.43 9.40
C ALA A 448 42.51 -17.93 9.76
N ARG A 449 43.42 -18.74 9.21
CA ARG A 449 43.38 -20.20 9.38
C ARG A 449 43.44 -20.66 10.84
N ALA A 450 44.09 -19.90 11.72
CA ALA A 450 44.34 -20.26 13.12
C ALA A 450 43.56 -19.38 14.12
N GLY A 451 42.53 -18.65 13.67
CA GLY A 451 41.85 -17.60 14.46
C GLY A 451 42.47 -16.21 14.25
N GLY A 452 41.71 -15.15 14.53
CA GLY A 452 42.04 -13.77 14.18
C GLY A 452 41.70 -13.44 12.72
N CYS A 453 41.94 -12.19 12.30
CA CYS A 453 41.59 -11.74 10.95
C CYS A 453 42.79 -11.67 10.00
N GLN A 454 42.52 -11.84 8.72
CA GLN A 454 43.46 -11.64 7.61
C GLN A 454 42.75 -10.97 6.43
N VAL A 455 43.52 -10.45 5.47
CA VAL A 455 42.96 -9.83 4.26
C VAL A 455 42.29 -10.89 3.37
N ARG A 456 41.16 -10.55 2.74
CA ARG A 456 40.51 -11.38 1.72
C ARG A 456 41.45 -11.64 0.54
N THR A 457 41.38 -12.85 -0.03
CA THR A 457 42.18 -13.25 -1.20
C THR A 457 41.30 -14.02 -2.20
N ALA A 458 41.86 -14.45 -3.34
CA ALA A 458 41.13 -15.28 -4.29
C ALA A 458 40.65 -16.59 -3.63
N CYS A 459 39.44 -17.07 -3.97
CA CYS A 459 38.85 -18.27 -3.35
C CYS A 459 39.80 -19.48 -3.38
N SER A 460 40.52 -19.68 -4.49
CA SER A 460 41.50 -20.78 -4.68
C SER A 460 42.66 -20.79 -3.69
N LEU A 461 42.95 -19.67 -3.02
CA LEU A 461 44.03 -19.55 -2.04
C LEU A 461 43.59 -19.94 -0.62
N TYR A 462 42.28 -19.93 -0.33
CA TYR A 462 41.77 -20.33 0.97
C TYR A 462 42.01 -21.82 1.25
N LYS A 463 42.39 -22.13 2.50
CA LYS A 463 42.78 -23.48 2.93
C LYS A 463 41.85 -24.08 3.98
N SER A 464 40.81 -23.36 4.39
CA SER A 464 39.77 -23.84 5.32
C SER A 464 38.37 -23.43 4.87
N SER A 465 37.35 -24.15 5.36
CA SER A 465 35.93 -23.82 5.15
C SER A 465 35.51 -22.52 5.83
N LEU A 466 36.17 -22.15 6.93
CA LEU A 466 35.95 -20.88 7.65
C LEU A 466 36.27 -19.67 6.75
N GLN A 467 37.38 -19.75 6.01
CA GLN A 467 37.84 -18.71 5.08
C GLN A 467 37.00 -18.63 3.80
N CYS A 468 36.39 -19.73 3.38
CA CYS A 468 35.80 -19.89 2.06
C CYS A 468 34.39 -19.27 1.96
N LYS A 469 34.33 -17.93 2.01
CA LYS A 469 33.08 -17.16 1.97
C LYS A 469 33.05 -16.17 0.82
N LEU A 470 33.93 -15.17 0.84
CA LEU A 470 34.05 -14.13 -0.19
C LEU A 470 35.52 -13.92 -0.58
N ASP A 471 35.77 -13.58 -1.84
CA ASP A 471 37.07 -13.17 -2.34
C ASP A 471 37.34 -11.67 -2.10
N MET A 472 38.47 -11.16 -2.61
CA MET A 472 38.87 -9.75 -2.50
C MET A 472 37.97 -8.76 -3.28
N ASN A 473 37.07 -9.26 -4.14
CA ASN A 473 36.14 -8.49 -4.96
C ASN A 473 34.67 -8.74 -4.56
N ASP A 474 34.45 -9.21 -3.33
CA ASP A 474 33.13 -9.58 -2.79
C ASP A 474 32.40 -10.69 -3.58
N LYS A 475 33.13 -11.49 -4.35
CA LYS A 475 32.55 -12.67 -5.03
C LYS A 475 32.49 -13.84 -4.09
N LYS A 476 31.36 -14.56 -4.12
CA LYS A 476 31.15 -15.75 -3.30
C LYS A 476 32.08 -16.89 -3.68
N CYS A 477 32.50 -17.64 -2.68
CA CYS A 477 33.28 -18.85 -2.82
C CYS A 477 32.45 -20.10 -2.51
N PHE A 478 32.85 -21.23 -3.08
CA PHE A 478 32.32 -22.55 -2.77
C PHE A 478 33.40 -23.41 -2.09
N TRP A 479 33.11 -23.92 -0.90
CA TRP A 479 33.96 -24.89 -0.22
C TRP A 479 33.60 -26.30 -0.71
N ASN A 480 34.56 -26.98 -1.33
CA ASN A 480 34.41 -28.37 -1.73
C ASN A 480 34.71 -29.30 -0.53
N PRO A 481 33.70 -29.95 0.07
CA PRO A 481 33.90 -30.79 1.24
C PRO A 481 34.68 -32.07 0.92
N SER A 482 34.57 -32.60 -0.31
CA SER A 482 35.21 -33.85 -0.72
C SER A 482 36.73 -33.72 -0.87
N VAL A 483 37.20 -32.64 -1.49
CA VAL A 483 38.66 -32.42 -1.71
C VAL A 483 39.28 -31.39 -0.76
N LYS A 484 38.48 -30.78 0.13
CA LYS A 484 38.93 -29.78 1.12
C LYS A 484 39.64 -28.58 0.48
N THR A 485 39.07 -28.07 -0.61
CA THR A 485 39.57 -26.88 -1.32
C THR A 485 38.45 -25.88 -1.52
N CYS A 486 38.81 -24.60 -1.60
CA CYS A 486 37.89 -23.52 -1.92
C CYS A 486 38.04 -23.09 -3.38
N VAL A 487 36.94 -22.76 -4.05
CA VAL A 487 36.90 -22.30 -5.45
C VAL A 487 35.88 -21.18 -5.62
N ASP A 488 35.90 -20.47 -6.74
CA ASP A 488 34.88 -19.47 -7.04
C ASP A 488 33.51 -20.13 -7.14
N LEU A 489 32.48 -19.51 -6.57
CA LEU A 489 31.13 -20.04 -6.64
C LEU A 489 30.59 -19.92 -8.08
N ALA A 490 30.47 -21.05 -8.76
CA ALA A 490 29.86 -21.17 -10.08
C ALA A 490 29.24 -22.56 -10.22
N CYS A 491 28.15 -22.73 -10.98
CA CYS A 491 27.49 -24.03 -11.11
C CYS A 491 28.45 -25.15 -11.56
N ALA A 492 29.40 -24.83 -12.45
CA ALA A 492 30.41 -25.76 -12.95
C ALA A 492 31.51 -26.11 -11.92
N ASN A 493 31.70 -25.27 -10.89
CA ASN A 493 32.70 -25.45 -9.84
C ASN A 493 32.13 -26.20 -8.61
N ILE A 494 30.81 -26.36 -8.54
CA ILE A 494 30.16 -27.21 -7.53
C ILE A 494 30.58 -28.66 -7.78
N GLU A 495 30.96 -29.36 -6.72
CA GLU A 495 31.51 -30.71 -6.84
C GLU A 495 30.57 -31.70 -7.53
N VAL A 496 31.14 -32.63 -8.28
CA VAL A 496 30.40 -33.72 -8.94
C VAL A 496 30.22 -34.86 -7.94
N SER A 497 29.22 -34.74 -7.09
CA SER A 497 28.94 -35.71 -6.02
C SER A 497 27.43 -35.97 -5.85
N ASN A 498 27.09 -37.02 -5.09
CA ASN A 498 25.70 -37.30 -4.73
C ASN A 498 25.09 -36.24 -3.78
N LEU A 499 25.90 -35.30 -3.27
CA LEU A 499 25.41 -34.12 -2.53
C LEU A 499 24.78 -33.09 -3.47
N TYR A 500 25.06 -33.15 -4.78
CA TYR A 500 24.58 -32.20 -5.79
C TYR A 500 24.02 -32.93 -7.02
N ASN A 501 23.02 -33.78 -6.81
CA ASN A 501 22.44 -34.64 -7.85
C ASN A 501 20.93 -34.43 -8.07
N THR A 502 20.37 -33.32 -7.57
CA THR A 502 18.98 -32.90 -7.83
C THR A 502 18.92 -31.38 -7.98
N HIS A 503 17.85 -30.88 -8.60
CA HIS A 503 17.64 -29.43 -8.73
C HIS A 503 17.68 -28.72 -7.37
N ALA A 504 16.95 -29.23 -6.39
CA ALA A 504 16.87 -28.64 -5.05
C ALA A 504 18.27 -28.51 -4.41
N LYS A 505 19.12 -29.53 -4.55
CA LYS A 505 20.49 -29.50 -4.03
C LYS A 505 21.37 -28.48 -4.74
N CYS A 506 21.27 -28.38 -6.06
CA CYS A 506 22.00 -27.38 -6.83
C CYS A 506 21.53 -25.95 -6.56
N PHE A 507 20.22 -25.76 -6.39
CA PHE A 507 19.62 -24.47 -6.07
C PHE A 507 19.91 -24.01 -4.64
N ALA A 508 19.97 -24.94 -3.68
CA ALA A 508 20.27 -24.63 -2.28
C ALA A 508 21.72 -24.15 -2.03
N VAL A 509 22.65 -24.38 -2.96
CA VAL A 509 24.00 -23.82 -2.86
C VAL A 509 23.95 -22.30 -2.88
N ASP A 510 23.19 -21.73 -3.82
CA ASP A 510 22.87 -20.32 -3.89
C ASP A 510 21.68 -20.14 -4.84
N SER A 511 20.57 -19.63 -4.31
CA SER A 511 19.33 -19.45 -5.07
C SER A 511 19.43 -18.41 -6.19
N ASN A 512 20.39 -17.48 -6.10
CA ASN A 512 20.63 -16.44 -7.09
C ASN A 512 21.63 -16.86 -8.17
N LEU A 513 22.40 -17.94 -7.95
CA LEU A 513 23.35 -18.45 -8.93
C LEU A 513 22.67 -19.10 -10.15
N GLY A 514 21.38 -19.45 -10.03
CA GLY A 514 20.59 -19.99 -11.13
C GLY A 514 21.07 -21.37 -11.60
N CYS A 515 21.39 -22.27 -10.67
CA CYS A 515 21.80 -23.63 -11.00
C CYS A 515 20.63 -24.62 -11.06
N THR A 516 20.86 -25.71 -11.79
CA THR A 516 20.00 -26.91 -11.83
C THR A 516 20.89 -28.16 -11.93
N VAL A 517 20.29 -29.34 -11.76
CA VAL A 517 21.02 -30.61 -11.88
C VAL A 517 21.45 -30.87 -13.33
N ARG A 518 22.58 -31.55 -13.50
CA ARG A 518 23.01 -32.06 -14.81
C ARG A 518 22.15 -33.24 -15.26
N ALA A 519 21.89 -33.32 -16.56
CA ALA A 519 21.22 -34.44 -17.18
C ALA A 519 22.06 -35.02 -18.31
N LEU A 520 22.12 -36.36 -18.38
CA LEU A 520 22.72 -37.10 -19.48
C LEU A 520 21.77 -38.24 -19.85
N ASN A 521 21.50 -38.44 -21.15
CA ASN A 521 20.60 -39.48 -21.64
C ASN A 521 19.22 -39.49 -20.94
N LYS A 522 18.62 -38.30 -20.73
CA LYS A 522 17.33 -38.12 -20.03
C LYS A 522 17.33 -38.66 -18.58
N VAL A 523 18.49 -38.69 -17.91
CA VAL A 523 18.62 -39.07 -16.49
C VAL A 523 19.47 -38.03 -15.74
N ALA A 524 19.09 -37.72 -14.50
CA ALA A 524 19.88 -36.86 -13.62
C ALA A 524 21.23 -37.52 -13.30
N VAL A 525 22.32 -36.76 -13.39
CA VAL A 525 23.67 -37.21 -13.03
C VAL A 525 24.27 -36.26 -11.99
N PRO A 526 25.25 -36.73 -11.17
CA PRO A 526 25.93 -35.87 -10.20
C PRO A 526 26.51 -34.58 -10.81
N GLY A 527 26.42 -33.50 -10.05
CA GLY A 527 26.91 -32.17 -10.39
C GLY A 527 25.83 -31.21 -10.89
N CYS A 528 26.14 -29.92 -10.81
CA CYS A 528 25.26 -28.83 -11.21
C CYS A 528 25.64 -28.24 -12.57
N MET A 529 24.67 -27.59 -13.21
CA MET A 529 24.86 -26.77 -14.41
C MET A 529 24.03 -25.50 -14.30
N ALA A 530 24.35 -24.49 -15.10
CA ALA A 530 23.52 -23.29 -15.21
C ALA A 530 22.14 -23.62 -15.78
N ARG A 531 21.11 -22.92 -15.32
CA ARG A 531 19.75 -22.98 -15.88
C ARG A 531 19.75 -22.46 -17.32
N GLY A 532 18.90 -23.06 -18.14
CA GLY A 532 18.65 -22.69 -19.53
C GLY A 532 17.18 -22.34 -19.77
N PRO A 533 16.73 -22.21 -21.03
CA PRO A 533 15.32 -22.13 -21.34
C PRO A 533 14.60 -23.44 -20.98
N CYS A 534 13.31 -23.39 -20.61
CA CYS A 534 12.56 -24.59 -20.21
C CYS A 534 12.62 -25.70 -21.29
N SER A 535 12.55 -25.32 -22.56
CA SER A 535 12.62 -26.24 -23.71
C SER A 535 13.94 -27.01 -23.84
N SER A 536 15.02 -26.55 -23.18
CA SER A 536 16.30 -27.27 -23.17
C SER A 536 16.38 -28.42 -22.15
N TYR A 537 15.42 -28.48 -21.23
CA TYR A 537 15.42 -29.46 -20.16
C TYR A 537 14.85 -30.79 -20.62
N THR A 538 15.63 -31.85 -20.40
CA THR A 538 15.32 -33.20 -20.91
C THR A 538 14.73 -34.11 -19.83
N ILE A 539 14.66 -33.63 -18.59
CA ILE A 539 14.12 -34.36 -17.44
C ILE A 539 13.23 -33.47 -16.57
N LYS A 540 12.25 -34.07 -15.91
CA LYS A 540 11.31 -33.38 -15.01
C LYS A 540 12.01 -32.61 -13.88
N ASP A 541 13.11 -33.14 -13.35
CA ASP A 541 13.84 -32.50 -12.22
C ASP A 541 14.47 -31.15 -12.61
N GLN A 542 14.80 -30.96 -13.89
CA GLN A 542 15.28 -29.67 -14.39
C GLN A 542 14.13 -28.69 -14.66
N CYS A 543 12.92 -29.20 -14.88
CA CYS A 543 11.75 -28.45 -15.34
C CYS A 543 11.02 -27.73 -14.21
N ILE A 544 11.73 -26.81 -13.55
CA ILE A 544 11.21 -26.01 -12.44
C ILE A 544 11.13 -24.54 -12.83
N THR A 545 12.28 -23.97 -13.21
CA THR A 545 12.39 -22.57 -13.65
C THR A 545 13.46 -22.42 -14.72
N ASN A 546 13.29 -21.44 -15.61
CA ASN A 546 14.29 -21.12 -16.63
C ASN A 546 15.41 -20.21 -16.10
N ALA A 547 16.33 -19.83 -16.98
CA ALA A 547 17.46 -18.95 -16.67
C ALA A 547 17.04 -17.57 -16.11
N SER A 548 15.84 -17.09 -16.47
CA SER A 548 15.27 -15.82 -15.99
C SER A 548 14.46 -15.97 -14.69
N GLY A 549 14.35 -17.18 -14.15
CA GLY A 549 13.56 -17.46 -12.95
C GLY A 549 12.05 -17.62 -13.18
N LEU A 550 11.59 -17.69 -14.44
CA LEU A 550 10.18 -17.96 -14.75
C LEU A 550 9.87 -19.45 -14.64
N ASP A 551 8.66 -19.78 -14.22
CA ASP A 551 8.18 -21.16 -14.02
C ASP A 551 8.19 -21.98 -15.32
N CYS A 552 8.67 -23.21 -15.21
CA CYS A 552 8.51 -24.25 -16.22
C CYS A 552 7.43 -25.25 -15.82
N VAL A 553 6.85 -25.92 -16.80
CA VAL A 553 5.93 -27.04 -16.60
C VAL A 553 6.37 -28.24 -17.43
N TRP A 554 6.42 -29.40 -16.77
CA TRP A 554 6.61 -30.68 -17.44
C TRP A 554 5.30 -31.10 -18.08
N ASN A 555 5.14 -30.78 -19.37
CA ASN A 555 3.90 -30.97 -20.09
C ASN A 555 3.78 -32.43 -20.56
N THR A 556 2.71 -33.09 -20.13
CA THR A 556 2.37 -34.48 -20.49
C THR A 556 1.07 -34.56 -21.30
N ASN A 557 0.59 -33.44 -21.86
CA ASN A 557 -0.62 -33.41 -22.65
C ASN A 557 -0.50 -34.37 -23.84
N SER A 558 -1.58 -35.10 -24.12
CA SER A 558 -1.63 -36.11 -25.19
C SER A 558 -1.45 -35.54 -26.61
N SER A 559 -1.46 -34.21 -26.75
CA SER A 559 -1.13 -33.51 -27.98
C SER A 559 0.38 -33.47 -28.29
N LEU A 560 1.24 -33.77 -27.31
CA LEU A 560 2.70 -33.83 -27.49
C LEU A 560 3.15 -35.25 -27.89
N PRO A 561 4.14 -35.38 -28.79
CA PRO A 561 4.67 -36.69 -29.19
C PRO A 561 5.42 -37.39 -28.05
N GLU A 562 6.05 -36.64 -27.15
CA GLU A 562 6.61 -37.12 -25.89
C GLU A 562 6.52 -36.01 -24.82
N PRO A 563 6.52 -36.36 -23.52
CA PRO A 563 6.58 -35.38 -22.45
C PRO A 563 7.79 -34.46 -22.58
N ALA A 564 7.56 -33.15 -22.48
CA ALA A 564 8.59 -32.15 -22.65
C ALA A 564 8.42 -31.02 -21.63
N CYS A 565 9.54 -30.38 -21.29
CA CYS A 565 9.50 -29.18 -20.46
C CYS A 565 9.18 -27.95 -21.32
N GLN A 566 8.25 -27.12 -20.87
CA GLN A 566 7.83 -25.89 -21.55
C GLN A 566 7.69 -24.74 -20.55
N ASP A 567 7.71 -23.50 -21.02
CA ASP A 567 7.40 -22.34 -20.16
C ASP A 567 5.93 -22.42 -19.71
N LYS A 568 5.67 -22.12 -18.43
CA LYS A 568 4.32 -22.12 -17.89
C LYS A 568 3.49 -21.01 -18.55
N SER A 569 2.39 -21.37 -19.20
CA SER A 569 1.50 -20.45 -19.90
C SER A 569 0.08 -21.03 -19.97
N CYS A 570 -0.93 -20.25 -20.39
CA CYS A 570 -2.31 -20.77 -20.51
C CYS A 570 -2.37 -22.09 -21.30
N THR A 571 -1.62 -22.19 -22.40
CA THR A 571 -1.68 -23.34 -23.32
C THR A 571 -0.93 -24.58 -22.81
N THR A 572 -0.11 -24.46 -21.77
CA THR A 572 0.58 -25.61 -21.14
C THR A 572 -0.20 -26.20 -19.97
N ALA A 573 -1.40 -25.68 -19.67
CA ALA A 573 -2.26 -26.26 -18.65
C ALA A 573 -2.64 -27.71 -18.98
N PRO A 574 -2.82 -28.57 -17.95
CA PRO A 574 -3.33 -29.93 -18.15
C PRO A 574 -4.66 -29.92 -18.92
N THR A 575 -4.86 -30.86 -19.83
CA THR A 575 -6.14 -30.98 -20.56
C THR A 575 -7.34 -31.27 -19.66
N SER A 576 -7.11 -31.73 -18.42
CA SER A 576 -8.13 -31.97 -17.41
C SER A 576 -8.59 -30.70 -16.66
N THR A 577 -8.02 -29.54 -16.96
CA THR A 577 -8.47 -28.26 -16.41
C THR A 577 -9.71 -27.79 -17.16
N LEU A 578 -10.86 -27.71 -16.49
CA LEU A 578 -12.18 -27.57 -17.15
C LEU A 578 -12.97 -26.34 -16.72
N THR A 579 -12.49 -25.50 -15.80
CA THR A 579 -13.23 -24.34 -15.30
C THR A 579 -12.44 -23.05 -15.48
N HIS A 580 -13.14 -21.91 -15.48
CA HIS A 580 -12.47 -20.60 -15.47
C HIS A 580 -11.47 -20.49 -14.33
N ASN A 581 -11.93 -20.78 -13.10
CA ASN A 581 -11.17 -20.56 -11.88
C ASN A 581 -9.89 -21.42 -11.84
N ASP A 582 -9.95 -22.66 -12.31
CA ASP A 582 -8.77 -23.52 -12.34
C ASP A 582 -7.74 -23.02 -13.36
N CYS A 583 -8.19 -22.58 -14.55
CA CYS A 583 -7.32 -21.93 -15.52
C CYS A 583 -6.76 -20.61 -15.00
N PHE A 584 -7.58 -19.87 -14.26
CA PHE A 584 -7.20 -18.60 -13.70
C PHE A 584 -6.07 -18.80 -12.66
N ASN A 585 -6.25 -19.76 -11.77
CA ASN A 585 -5.28 -20.11 -10.74
C ASN A 585 -4.03 -20.81 -11.30
N TYR A 586 -4.15 -21.52 -12.42
CA TYR A 586 -3.02 -22.19 -13.06
C TYR A 586 -1.96 -21.19 -13.52
N TYR A 587 -2.35 -20.14 -14.26
CA TYR A 587 -1.42 -19.12 -14.76
C TYR A 587 -2.14 -17.79 -15.00
N ASN A 588 -1.76 -16.73 -14.30
CA ASN A 588 -2.25 -15.37 -14.55
C ASN A 588 -1.17 -14.36 -14.17
N THR A 589 -0.99 -13.33 -14.98
CA THR A 589 -0.07 -12.21 -14.72
C THR A 589 -0.80 -10.89 -14.92
N GLN A 590 -0.13 -9.75 -14.73
CA GLN A 590 -0.77 -8.45 -15.00
C GLN A 590 -1.24 -8.31 -16.45
N SER A 591 -0.52 -8.90 -17.42
CA SER A 591 -0.75 -8.74 -18.86
C SER A 591 -1.33 -9.97 -19.57
N ILE A 592 -1.36 -11.13 -18.92
CA ILE A 592 -1.91 -12.37 -19.48
C ILE A 592 -2.91 -12.93 -18.49
N LYS A 593 -4.16 -13.06 -18.91
CA LYS A 593 -5.18 -13.77 -18.14
C LYS A 593 -5.58 -15.06 -18.85
N CYS A 594 -5.82 -16.12 -18.09
CA CYS A 594 -6.26 -17.40 -18.64
C CYS A 594 -7.71 -17.71 -18.29
N THR A 595 -8.39 -18.40 -19.20
CA THR A 595 -9.72 -18.99 -19.03
C THR A 595 -9.74 -20.38 -19.65
N VAL A 596 -10.80 -21.16 -19.43
CA VAL A 596 -10.93 -22.49 -20.02
C VAL A 596 -10.99 -22.41 -21.55
N TYR A 597 -10.33 -23.35 -22.22
CA TYR A 597 -10.50 -23.51 -23.66
C TYR A 597 -11.74 -24.36 -23.95
N ALA A 598 -12.59 -23.87 -24.84
CA ALA A 598 -13.78 -24.56 -25.34
C ALA A 598 -13.70 -24.68 -26.86
N SER A 599 -14.05 -25.85 -27.38
CA SER A 599 -14.20 -26.09 -28.81
C SER A 599 -15.65 -26.47 -29.17
N PRO A 600 -16.16 -26.09 -30.35
CA PRO A 600 -17.51 -26.47 -30.78
C PRO A 600 -17.72 -27.99 -30.75
N GLY A 601 -18.87 -28.44 -30.23
CA GLY A 601 -19.25 -29.84 -30.24
C GLY A 601 -19.56 -30.36 -31.65
N ALA A 602 -19.31 -31.65 -31.89
CA ALA A 602 -19.68 -32.28 -33.16
C ALA A 602 -21.22 -32.25 -33.35
N ASN A 603 -21.68 -31.95 -34.57
CA ASN A 603 -23.10 -31.91 -34.95
C ASN A 603 -23.98 -30.99 -34.08
N GLY A 604 -23.45 -29.86 -33.60
CA GLY A 604 -24.22 -28.91 -32.78
C GLY A 604 -24.42 -29.34 -31.33
N GLY A 605 -23.63 -30.32 -30.85
CA GLY A 605 -23.56 -30.67 -29.43
C GLY A 605 -22.95 -29.56 -28.56
N GLN A 606 -23.07 -29.72 -27.24
CA GLN A 606 -22.49 -28.81 -26.24
C GLN A 606 -20.97 -28.63 -26.47
N PRO A 607 -20.41 -27.43 -26.21
CA PRO A 607 -18.98 -27.18 -26.30
C PRO A 607 -18.16 -28.17 -25.46
N ILE A 608 -17.00 -28.57 -25.98
CA ILE A 608 -16.06 -29.46 -25.27
C ILE A 608 -15.01 -28.59 -24.58
N LEU A 609 -14.98 -28.63 -23.25
CA LEU A 609 -13.98 -27.96 -22.42
C LEU A 609 -12.72 -28.83 -22.28
N ARG A 610 -11.54 -28.23 -22.42
CA ARG A 610 -10.24 -28.90 -22.22
C ARG A 610 -9.09 -27.93 -22.07
N GLY A 611 -8.35 -28.00 -20.97
CA GLY A 611 -7.20 -27.13 -20.74
C GLY A 611 -7.56 -25.64 -20.77
N CYS A 612 -6.54 -24.80 -20.91
CA CYS A 612 -6.70 -23.36 -20.81
C CYS A 612 -6.24 -22.64 -22.08
N GLN A 613 -6.78 -21.45 -22.26
CA GLN A 613 -6.36 -20.48 -23.26
C GLN A 613 -6.26 -19.10 -22.63
N GLN A 614 -5.63 -18.17 -23.34
CA GLN A 614 -5.65 -16.77 -22.96
C GLN A 614 -7.09 -16.22 -23.12
N THR A 615 -7.48 -15.29 -22.26
CA THR A 615 -8.76 -14.59 -22.40
C THR A 615 -8.81 -13.79 -23.70
N ALA A 616 -10.02 -13.61 -24.21
CA ALA A 616 -10.35 -12.85 -25.41
C ALA A 616 -11.60 -12.00 -25.13
N GLY A 617 -12.06 -11.23 -26.12
CA GLY A 617 -13.31 -10.47 -26.00
C GLY A 617 -14.51 -11.38 -25.69
N CYS A 618 -15.42 -10.94 -24.83
CA CYS A 618 -16.52 -11.75 -24.31
C CYS A 618 -17.37 -12.40 -25.43
N SER A 619 -17.61 -11.67 -26.53
CA SER A 619 -18.40 -12.13 -27.69
C SER A 619 -17.81 -13.32 -28.45
N THR A 620 -16.55 -13.68 -28.18
CA THR A 620 -15.90 -14.84 -28.80
C THR A 620 -16.12 -16.14 -28.02
N TYR A 621 -16.60 -16.05 -26.79
CA TYR A 621 -16.80 -17.21 -25.93
C TYR A 621 -18.09 -17.95 -26.26
N ILE A 622 -17.98 -19.28 -26.28
CA ILE A 622 -19.07 -20.18 -26.68
C ILE A 622 -19.65 -20.97 -25.50
N ASP A 623 -19.09 -20.80 -24.30
CA ASP A 623 -19.48 -21.53 -23.10
C ASP A 623 -19.48 -20.62 -21.85
N ILE A 624 -20.36 -20.93 -20.89
CA ILE A 624 -20.53 -20.16 -19.64
C ILE A 624 -19.28 -20.18 -18.74
N GLU A 625 -18.48 -21.25 -18.81
CA GLU A 625 -17.21 -21.33 -18.08
C GLU A 625 -16.13 -20.44 -18.69
N GLN A 626 -16.30 -19.97 -19.93
CA GLN A 626 -15.41 -18.97 -20.51
C GLN A 626 -15.86 -17.55 -20.16
N CYS A 627 -17.18 -17.35 -20.06
CA CYS A 627 -17.86 -16.07 -19.93
C CYS A 627 -17.77 -15.45 -18.53
N LYS A 628 -16.54 -15.18 -18.06
CA LYS A 628 -16.29 -14.53 -16.76
C LYS A 628 -15.62 -13.17 -16.93
N ILE A 629 -14.55 -13.11 -17.72
CA ILE A 629 -13.78 -11.88 -17.98
C ILE A 629 -13.24 -11.84 -19.42
N ASN A 630 -13.02 -10.64 -19.94
CA ASN A 630 -12.36 -10.41 -21.23
C ASN A 630 -10.83 -10.35 -21.12
N ASP A 631 -10.16 -9.97 -22.20
CA ASP A 631 -8.71 -9.76 -22.30
C ASP A 631 -8.17 -8.61 -21.45
N PHE A 632 -9.01 -7.62 -21.12
CA PHE A 632 -8.69 -6.52 -20.19
C PHE A 632 -8.95 -6.87 -18.72
N GLY A 633 -9.66 -7.97 -18.45
CA GLY A 633 -10.09 -8.36 -17.11
C GLY A 633 -11.44 -7.78 -16.68
N ASP A 634 -12.15 -7.10 -17.59
CA ASP A 634 -13.51 -6.62 -17.32
C ASP A 634 -14.52 -7.77 -17.36
N PRO A 635 -15.61 -7.70 -16.58
CA PRO A 635 -16.55 -8.80 -16.44
C PRO A 635 -17.35 -9.06 -17.73
N CYS A 636 -17.56 -10.33 -18.04
CA CYS A 636 -18.50 -10.79 -19.06
C CYS A 636 -19.85 -11.20 -18.44
N GLY A 637 -20.92 -11.15 -19.24
CA GLY A 637 -22.25 -11.62 -18.87
C GLY A 637 -22.76 -12.68 -19.86
N TRP A 638 -23.26 -13.80 -19.32
CA TRP A 638 -23.88 -14.88 -20.08
C TRP A 638 -25.40 -14.72 -20.07
N ASN A 639 -26.03 -14.53 -21.24
CA ASN A 639 -27.49 -14.33 -21.33
C ASN A 639 -28.30 -15.63 -21.43
N GLY A 640 -27.65 -16.78 -21.27
CA GLY A 640 -28.25 -18.12 -21.46
C GLY A 640 -27.94 -18.74 -22.81
N LYS A 641 -27.47 -17.97 -23.79
CA LYS A 641 -27.16 -18.45 -25.16
C LYS A 641 -25.79 -18.00 -25.66
N GLU A 642 -25.43 -16.77 -25.42
CA GLU A 642 -24.19 -16.14 -25.88
C GLU A 642 -23.56 -15.31 -24.75
N CYS A 643 -22.26 -15.12 -24.87
CA CYS A 643 -21.49 -14.28 -23.96
C CYS A 643 -21.29 -12.90 -24.56
N ASN A 644 -21.43 -11.84 -23.77
CA ASN A 644 -21.10 -10.47 -24.16
C ASN A 644 -20.48 -9.72 -22.98
N ASP A 645 -19.98 -8.51 -23.22
CA ASP A 645 -19.52 -7.65 -22.12
C ASP A 645 -20.67 -7.40 -21.15
N LYS A 646 -20.40 -7.49 -19.84
CA LYS A 646 -21.45 -7.47 -18.84
C LYS A 646 -22.19 -6.13 -18.89
N SER A 647 -23.50 -6.21 -19.09
CA SER A 647 -24.41 -5.07 -19.16
C SER A 647 -25.80 -5.49 -18.67
N CYS A 648 -26.74 -4.56 -18.51
CA CYS A 648 -28.07 -4.94 -18.04
C CYS A 648 -28.75 -5.99 -18.95
N SER A 649 -28.54 -5.91 -20.26
CA SER A 649 -29.12 -6.86 -21.23
C SER A 649 -28.49 -8.26 -21.20
N THR A 650 -27.33 -8.44 -20.55
CA THR A 650 -26.73 -9.77 -20.38
C THR A 650 -27.27 -10.52 -19.17
N ALA A 651 -28.14 -9.91 -18.35
CA ALA A 651 -28.82 -10.60 -17.27
C ALA A 651 -29.89 -11.56 -17.86
N PRO A 652 -29.83 -12.88 -17.61
CA PRO A 652 -30.81 -13.83 -18.11
C PRO A 652 -32.25 -13.46 -17.72
N ALA A 653 -33.18 -13.56 -18.67
CA ALA A 653 -34.61 -13.35 -18.42
C ALA A 653 -35.23 -14.54 -17.66
N THR A 654 -34.92 -14.62 -16.36
CA THR A 654 -35.32 -15.70 -15.44
C THR A 654 -35.85 -15.11 -14.13
N SER A 655 -36.41 -15.95 -13.26
CA SER A 655 -36.82 -15.57 -11.90
C SER A 655 -35.66 -15.15 -10.98
N GLU A 656 -34.40 -15.38 -11.39
CA GLU A 656 -33.23 -14.86 -10.69
C GLU A 656 -33.03 -13.36 -10.90
N PHE A 657 -33.74 -12.76 -11.86
CA PHE A 657 -33.65 -11.35 -12.23
C PHE A 657 -35.06 -10.78 -12.52
N ASP A 658 -36.03 -11.03 -11.64
CA ASP A 658 -37.46 -10.65 -11.77
C ASP A 658 -37.90 -9.47 -10.89
N ASP A 659 -36.94 -8.86 -10.20
CA ASP A 659 -37.11 -7.66 -9.40
C ASP A 659 -35.91 -6.71 -9.52
N ASP A 660 -36.16 -5.46 -9.12
CA ASP A 660 -35.22 -4.37 -9.23
C ASP A 660 -33.98 -4.55 -8.33
N ALA A 661 -34.12 -5.15 -7.14
CA ALA A 661 -32.99 -5.39 -6.25
C ALA A 661 -32.00 -6.40 -6.86
N LYS A 662 -32.52 -7.48 -7.46
CA LYS A 662 -31.72 -8.49 -8.18
C LYS A 662 -31.01 -7.88 -9.39
N CYS A 663 -31.69 -7.04 -10.17
CA CYS A 663 -31.08 -6.35 -11.31
C CYS A 663 -30.02 -5.32 -10.90
N LYS A 664 -30.25 -4.58 -9.82
CA LYS A 664 -29.26 -3.66 -9.25
C LYS A 664 -28.02 -4.39 -8.75
N ALA A 665 -28.19 -5.54 -8.12
CA ALA A 665 -27.08 -6.39 -7.70
C ALA A 665 -26.27 -6.96 -8.89
N TYR A 666 -26.92 -7.23 -10.02
CA TYR A 666 -26.26 -7.80 -11.20
C TYR A 666 -25.15 -6.89 -11.77
N PHE A 667 -25.41 -5.58 -11.89
CA PHE A 667 -24.46 -4.63 -12.50
C PHE A 667 -24.38 -3.30 -11.73
N ASN A 668 -24.00 -3.37 -10.44
CA ASN A 668 -23.61 -2.22 -9.61
C ASN A 668 -24.60 -1.03 -9.64
N ASN A 669 -25.88 -1.29 -9.40
CA ASN A 669 -26.97 -0.30 -9.38
C ASN A 669 -27.22 0.43 -10.72
N LYS A 670 -26.76 -0.12 -11.85
CA LYS A 670 -27.00 0.48 -13.18
C LYS A 670 -28.23 -0.06 -13.90
N CYS A 671 -28.83 -1.13 -13.38
CA CYS A 671 -29.95 -1.81 -14.01
C CYS A 671 -31.20 -1.77 -13.17
N THR A 672 -32.33 -1.94 -13.84
CA THR A 672 -33.65 -2.20 -13.26
C THR A 672 -34.27 -3.44 -13.91
N VAL A 673 -35.29 -4.03 -13.27
CA VAL A 673 -36.05 -5.13 -13.87
C VAL A 673 -36.73 -4.69 -15.17
N SER A 674 -36.80 -5.57 -16.17
CA SER A 674 -37.52 -5.35 -17.44
C SER A 674 -39.02 -5.12 -17.24
N SER A 675 -39.67 -4.47 -18.21
CA SER A 675 -41.13 -4.30 -18.24
C SER A 675 -41.91 -5.61 -18.23
N ASP A 676 -41.30 -6.67 -18.77
CA ASP A 676 -41.88 -8.01 -18.83
C ASP A 676 -41.77 -8.77 -17.49
N GLY A 677 -41.14 -8.16 -16.49
CA GLY A 677 -41.01 -8.70 -15.14
C GLY A 677 -39.93 -9.76 -14.96
N GLN A 678 -39.12 -10.05 -15.98
CA GLN A 678 -37.96 -10.95 -15.94
C GLN A 678 -36.83 -10.40 -16.82
N GLY A 679 -35.58 -10.50 -16.35
CA GLY A 679 -34.41 -9.93 -16.99
C GLY A 679 -34.22 -8.46 -16.64
N CYS A 680 -33.03 -7.93 -16.94
CA CYS A 680 -32.66 -6.56 -16.57
C CYS A 680 -32.51 -5.66 -17.80
N ILE A 681 -32.80 -4.38 -17.60
CA ILE A 681 -32.59 -3.31 -18.57
C ILE A 681 -31.88 -2.14 -17.89
N ASP A 682 -31.30 -1.23 -18.68
CA ASP A 682 -30.74 0.01 -18.14
C ASP A 682 -31.85 0.84 -17.47
N ILE A 683 -31.51 1.56 -16.40
CA ILE A 683 -32.45 2.45 -15.72
C ILE A 683 -32.89 3.56 -16.71
N PRO A 684 -34.20 3.76 -16.95
CA PRO A 684 -34.66 4.81 -17.85
C PRO A 684 -34.24 6.23 -17.43
N GLU A 685 -34.07 7.11 -18.41
CA GLU A 685 -33.66 8.51 -18.20
C GLU A 685 -34.73 9.36 -17.50
N ILE A 686 -36.00 9.03 -17.68
CA ILE A 686 -37.13 9.73 -17.05
C ILE A 686 -38.04 8.72 -16.35
N CYS A 687 -38.67 9.15 -15.25
CA CYS A 687 -39.57 8.31 -14.46
C CYS A 687 -40.80 7.83 -15.25
N GLU A 688 -41.24 8.62 -16.23
CA GLU A 688 -42.45 8.40 -17.01
C GLU A 688 -42.36 7.20 -17.98
N LEU A 689 -41.15 6.65 -18.16
CA LEU A 689 -40.91 5.41 -18.90
C LEU A 689 -40.91 4.17 -18.00
N MET A 690 -41.11 4.35 -16.69
CA MET A 690 -41.01 3.28 -15.69
C MET A 690 -42.37 2.71 -15.31
N ASN A 691 -42.39 1.42 -14.98
CA ASN A 691 -43.52 0.76 -14.34
C ASN A 691 -43.40 0.78 -12.80
N GLN A 692 -44.40 0.22 -12.11
CA GLN A 692 -44.44 0.16 -10.65
C GLN A 692 -43.19 -0.45 -10.00
N LYS A 693 -42.62 -1.50 -10.60
CA LYS A 693 -41.43 -2.19 -10.07
C LYS A 693 -40.13 -1.41 -10.27
N GLN A 694 -40.14 -0.38 -11.12
CA GLN A 694 -38.97 0.42 -11.48
C GLN A 694 -39.00 1.81 -10.81
N CYS A 695 -40.16 2.23 -10.28
CA CYS A 695 -40.47 3.62 -9.90
C CYS A 695 -39.80 4.08 -8.60
N TYR A 696 -38.48 4.26 -8.63
CA TYR A 696 -37.67 4.72 -7.49
C TYR A 696 -36.84 5.95 -7.84
N TYR A 697 -35.98 5.82 -8.85
CA TYR A 697 -35.14 6.90 -9.36
C TYR A 697 -34.78 6.65 -10.82
N ASN A 698 -34.61 7.72 -11.58
CA ASN A 698 -34.12 7.64 -12.96
C ASN A 698 -32.59 7.56 -13.03
N SER A 699 -32.05 7.39 -14.24
CA SER A 699 -30.60 7.28 -14.45
C SER A 699 -29.80 8.55 -14.11
N THR A 700 -30.49 9.69 -13.90
CA THR A 700 -29.88 10.96 -13.46
C THR A 700 -29.96 11.16 -11.94
N GLY A 701 -30.59 10.23 -11.21
CA GLY A 701 -30.73 10.27 -9.74
C GLY A 701 -31.94 11.04 -9.22
N GLN A 702 -32.85 11.49 -10.09
CA GLN A 702 -34.11 12.12 -9.68
C GLN A 702 -35.07 11.07 -9.11
N LEU A 703 -35.74 11.41 -8.01
CA LEU A 703 -36.70 10.52 -7.35
C LEU A 703 -38.00 10.41 -8.13
N CYS A 704 -38.52 9.20 -8.24
CA CYS A 704 -39.79 8.90 -8.87
C CYS A 704 -40.89 8.59 -7.84
N TYR A 705 -42.15 8.73 -8.26
CA TYR A 705 -43.33 8.41 -7.47
C TYR A 705 -44.37 7.70 -8.33
N TRP A 706 -44.90 6.59 -7.81
CA TRP A 706 -45.96 5.82 -8.46
C TRP A 706 -47.33 6.37 -8.05
N THR A 707 -48.11 6.84 -9.02
CA THR A 707 -49.44 7.43 -8.76
C THR A 707 -50.53 6.39 -8.48
N GLY A 708 -50.21 5.10 -8.67
CA GLY A 708 -51.19 4.02 -8.78
C GLY A 708 -51.41 3.57 -10.23
N THR A 709 -51.19 4.46 -11.20
CA THR A 709 -51.31 4.15 -12.64
C THR A 709 -50.00 4.33 -13.40
N ASP A 710 -49.26 5.40 -13.10
CA ASP A 710 -48.08 5.83 -13.85
C ASP A 710 -46.95 6.18 -12.88
N CYS A 711 -45.71 5.99 -13.32
CA CYS A 711 -44.55 6.49 -12.61
C CYS A 711 -44.26 7.91 -13.08
N ILE A 712 -44.14 8.85 -12.17
CA ILE A 712 -43.86 10.25 -12.48
C ILE A 712 -42.69 10.75 -11.66
N THR A 713 -42.01 11.78 -12.15
CA THR A 713 -40.96 12.46 -11.39
C THR A 713 -41.55 13.15 -10.17
N LYS A 714 -40.94 12.99 -8.98
CA LYS A 714 -41.41 13.67 -7.77
C LYS A 714 -41.27 15.19 -7.90
N THR A 715 -42.35 15.90 -7.60
CA THR A 715 -42.36 17.36 -7.40
C THR A 715 -43.13 17.69 -6.13
N CYS A 716 -42.96 18.86 -5.54
CA CYS A 716 -43.72 19.19 -4.33
C CYS A 716 -45.23 19.17 -4.60
N GLU A 717 -45.65 19.58 -5.80
CA GLU A 717 -47.05 19.75 -6.17
C GLU A 717 -47.79 18.42 -6.38
N ASN A 718 -47.05 17.33 -6.64
CA ASN A 718 -47.63 16.00 -6.86
C ASN A 718 -47.61 15.10 -5.62
N ALA A 719 -47.32 15.65 -4.44
CA ALA A 719 -47.43 14.94 -3.18
C ALA A 719 -48.88 14.46 -2.91
N PRO A 720 -49.07 13.26 -2.35
CA PRO A 720 -50.40 12.74 -1.99
C PRO A 720 -51.17 13.68 -1.06
N GLU A 721 -52.51 13.73 -1.15
CA GLU A 721 -53.35 14.61 -0.29
C GLU A 721 -53.25 14.28 1.21
N GLU A 722 -52.85 13.05 1.55
CA GLU A 722 -52.55 12.63 2.93
C GLU A 722 -51.26 13.28 3.49
N THR A 723 -50.48 13.95 2.63
CA THR A 723 -49.25 14.69 2.94
C THR A 723 -49.60 16.12 3.37
N ALA A 724 -50.31 16.26 4.50
CA ALA A 724 -50.93 17.53 4.92
C ALA A 724 -50.16 18.31 6.00
N THR A 725 -48.89 17.98 6.26
CA THR A 725 -48.03 18.74 7.20
C THR A 725 -46.71 19.13 6.56
N ALA A 726 -46.09 20.21 7.05
CA ALA A 726 -44.79 20.67 6.56
C ALA A 726 -43.69 19.59 6.65
N GLU A 727 -43.71 18.77 7.70
CA GLU A 727 -42.78 17.65 7.89
C GLU A 727 -43.03 16.54 6.87
N GLN A 728 -44.29 16.15 6.66
CA GLN A 728 -44.65 15.14 5.67
C GLN A 728 -44.29 15.59 4.24
N CYS A 729 -44.51 16.86 3.89
CA CYS A 729 -44.10 17.41 2.60
C CYS A 729 -42.59 17.32 2.40
N ASN A 730 -41.81 17.72 3.42
CA ASN A 730 -40.36 17.68 3.37
C ASN A 730 -39.79 16.25 3.34
N ASN A 731 -40.49 15.28 3.93
CA ASN A 731 -40.15 13.85 3.86
C ASN A 731 -40.52 13.25 2.49
N TYR A 732 -41.60 13.72 1.85
CA TYR A 732 -41.99 13.27 0.52
C TYR A 732 -40.95 13.66 -0.54
N LEU A 733 -40.52 14.92 -0.52
CA LEU A 733 -39.43 15.46 -1.31
C LEU A 733 -38.76 16.61 -0.54
N TYR A 734 -37.45 16.50 -0.33
CA TYR A 734 -36.70 17.50 0.43
C TYR A 734 -36.82 18.90 -0.20
N GLY A 735 -37.11 19.91 0.62
CA GLY A 735 -37.34 21.29 0.15
C GLY A 735 -38.81 21.65 -0.09
N CYS A 736 -39.75 20.75 0.16
CA CYS A 736 -41.18 21.06 0.13
C CYS A 736 -41.73 21.51 1.50
N THR A 737 -42.83 22.27 1.49
CA THR A 737 -43.62 22.67 2.67
C THR A 737 -45.11 22.65 2.33
N ILE A 738 -45.98 22.81 3.32
CA ILE A 738 -47.43 22.96 3.08
C ILE A 738 -47.78 24.39 2.67
N ASP A 739 -48.69 24.55 1.71
CA ASP A 739 -49.33 25.83 1.39
C ASP A 739 -50.64 26.02 2.18
N VAL A 740 -51.70 25.34 1.76
CA VAL A 740 -53.02 25.33 2.46
C VAL A 740 -53.53 23.91 2.67
N ILE A 741 -53.49 23.08 1.62
CA ILE A 741 -53.88 21.65 1.65
C ILE A 741 -52.88 20.78 0.88
N LYS A 742 -52.08 21.36 -0.01
CA LYS A 742 -51.08 20.65 -0.83
C LYS A 742 -49.66 21.12 -0.52
N CYS A 743 -48.70 20.26 -0.80
CA CYS A 743 -47.29 20.61 -0.72
C CYS A 743 -46.90 21.57 -1.85
N LYS A 744 -46.01 22.50 -1.56
CA LYS A 744 -45.37 23.43 -2.49
C LYS A 744 -43.87 23.44 -2.25
N ILE A 745 -43.12 23.92 -3.23
CA ILE A 745 -41.69 24.23 -3.05
C ILE A 745 -41.56 25.34 -1.99
N LYS A 746 -40.64 25.20 -1.03
CA LYS A 746 -40.34 26.27 -0.09
C LYS A 746 -39.83 27.49 -0.84
N ILE A 747 -40.42 28.65 -0.54
CA ILE A 747 -39.89 29.96 -0.93
C ILE A 747 -39.20 30.62 0.28
N CYS A 748 -38.53 31.75 0.07
CA CYS A 748 -37.80 32.44 1.14
C CYS A 748 -38.68 32.67 2.37
N GLU A 749 -39.90 33.13 2.17
CA GLU A 749 -40.83 33.54 3.22
C GLU A 749 -41.29 32.37 4.12
N ASP A 750 -41.11 31.13 3.66
CA ASP A 750 -41.45 29.92 4.42
C ASP A 750 -40.35 29.54 5.46
N TYR A 751 -39.18 30.18 5.40
CA TYR A 751 -38.09 29.93 6.35
C TYR A 751 -38.13 30.94 7.50
N VAL A 752 -38.44 30.48 8.71
CA VAL A 752 -38.41 31.28 9.94
C VAL A 752 -36.98 31.37 10.50
N LEU A 753 -36.07 31.94 9.71
CA LEU A 753 -34.67 32.14 10.10
C LEU A 753 -34.37 33.65 10.16
N THR A 754 -33.59 34.05 11.15
CA THR A 754 -33.38 35.47 11.51
C THR A 754 -32.03 36.03 11.08
N THR A 755 -31.16 35.20 10.48
CA THR A 755 -29.83 35.60 10.02
C THR A 755 -29.69 35.40 8.52
N ASP A 756 -28.96 36.31 7.86
CA ASP A 756 -28.75 36.25 6.40
C ASP A 756 -28.03 34.96 5.98
N GLU A 757 -27.08 34.50 6.80
CA GLU A 757 -26.34 33.26 6.59
C GLU A 757 -27.27 32.05 6.55
N GLN A 758 -28.16 31.92 7.55
CA GLN A 758 -29.13 30.83 7.61
C GLN A 758 -30.13 30.90 6.45
N CYS A 759 -30.59 32.10 6.08
CA CYS A 759 -31.49 32.29 4.94
C CYS A 759 -30.84 31.97 3.60
N SER A 760 -29.59 32.39 3.39
CA SER A 760 -28.82 32.11 2.18
C SER A 760 -28.45 30.64 2.04
N TYR A 761 -28.20 29.95 3.16
CA TYR A 761 -28.00 28.51 3.18
C TYR A 761 -29.28 27.73 2.83
N ALA A 762 -30.43 28.18 3.34
CA ALA A 762 -31.73 27.58 3.03
C ALA A 762 -32.10 27.71 1.54
N LEU A 763 -31.90 28.89 0.97
CA LEU A 763 -32.05 29.19 -0.46
C LEU A 763 -31.12 30.36 -0.80
N SER A 764 -30.20 30.15 -1.74
CA SER A 764 -29.16 31.14 -2.07
C SER A 764 -29.70 32.51 -2.53
N THR A 765 -30.94 32.54 -3.01
CA THR A 765 -31.66 33.76 -3.42
C THR A 765 -32.36 34.50 -2.27
N CYS A 766 -32.22 34.06 -1.02
CA CYS A 766 -32.87 34.67 0.14
C CYS A 766 -31.92 35.53 0.98
N THR A 767 -32.51 36.43 1.76
CA THR A 767 -31.89 37.23 2.83
C THR A 767 -32.84 37.27 4.03
N THR A 768 -32.51 37.94 5.13
CA THR A 768 -33.40 38.04 6.29
C THR A 768 -33.92 39.47 6.48
N ASN A 769 -35.16 39.61 6.96
CA ASN A 769 -35.68 40.88 7.47
C ASN A 769 -35.52 41.01 9.01
N GLY A 770 -34.82 40.06 9.64
CA GLY A 770 -34.64 39.97 11.09
C GLY A 770 -35.68 39.12 11.83
N ILE A 771 -36.73 38.63 11.16
CA ILE A 771 -37.79 37.77 11.74
C ILE A 771 -37.93 36.47 10.93
N ASN A 772 -37.91 36.56 9.61
CA ASN A 772 -37.95 35.43 8.68
C ASN A 772 -37.11 35.74 7.44
N CYS A 773 -36.90 34.73 6.59
CA CYS A 773 -36.25 34.95 5.32
C CYS A 773 -37.19 35.63 4.33
N VAL A 774 -36.60 36.42 3.44
CA VAL A 774 -37.28 37.15 2.38
C VAL A 774 -36.42 37.07 1.11
N ALA A 775 -37.03 37.24 -0.06
CA ALA A 775 -36.27 37.31 -1.31
C ALA A 775 -35.17 38.40 -1.25
N ARG A 776 -33.95 38.04 -1.66
CA ARG A 776 -32.80 38.96 -1.69
C ARG A 776 -33.03 40.00 -2.78
N GLY A 777 -33.28 41.24 -2.37
CA GLY A 777 -33.47 42.38 -3.27
C GLY A 777 -32.18 42.86 -3.93
N THR A 778 -32.29 43.81 -4.85
CA THR A 778 -31.13 44.46 -5.49
C THR A 778 -30.42 45.41 -4.52
N CYS A 779 -29.13 45.68 -4.75
CA CYS A 779 -28.36 46.65 -3.96
C CYS A 779 -29.02 48.04 -3.89
N VAL A 780 -29.77 48.42 -4.93
CA VAL A 780 -30.50 49.70 -5.00
C VAL A 780 -31.65 49.75 -3.97
N GLN A 781 -32.35 48.63 -3.76
CA GLN A 781 -33.42 48.54 -2.76
C GLN A 781 -32.87 48.62 -1.33
N ALA A 782 -31.70 48.01 -1.07
CA ALA A 782 -31.02 48.08 0.24
C ALA A 782 -30.57 49.51 0.60
N GLN A 783 -30.11 50.29 -0.38
CA GLN A 783 -29.67 51.69 -0.15
C GLN A 783 -30.82 52.62 0.26
N ILE A 784 -32.04 52.39 -0.23
CA ILE A 784 -33.22 53.19 0.10
C ILE A 784 -33.65 52.93 1.55
N GLN A 785 -33.65 51.67 2.02
CA GLN A 785 -33.95 51.32 3.41
C GLN A 785 -32.92 51.87 4.41
N SER A 786 -31.62 51.86 4.06
CA SER A 786 -30.57 52.47 4.92
C SER A 786 -30.72 53.99 5.07
N ARG A 787 -31.27 54.69 4.06
CA ARG A 787 -31.53 56.14 4.13
C ARG A 787 -32.72 56.47 5.03
N MET A 788 -33.75 55.62 5.09
CA MET A 788 -34.87 55.78 6.02
C MET A 788 -34.45 55.58 7.50
N CYS A 789 -33.52 54.68 7.79
CA CYS A 789 -32.97 54.52 9.15
C CYS A 789 -32.18 55.76 9.62
N CYS A 790 -31.51 56.47 8.71
CA CYS A 790 -30.77 57.70 9.07
C CYS A 790 -31.68 58.90 9.35
N ILE A 791 -32.89 58.94 8.78
CA ILE A 791 -33.83 60.06 8.98
C ILE A 791 -34.49 59.99 10.36
N PHE A 792 -34.75 58.79 10.90
CA PHE A 792 -35.36 58.65 12.23
C PHE A 792 -34.43 59.05 13.39
N TYR A 793 -33.11 59.03 13.20
CA TYR A 793 -32.16 59.42 14.24
C TYR A 793 -32.01 60.95 14.41
N TRP A 794 -32.58 61.76 13.52
CA TRP A 794 -32.52 63.23 13.57
C TRP A 794 -33.79 63.91 14.11
N ILE A 795 -34.84 63.16 14.47
CA ILE A 795 -36.10 63.72 15.00
C ILE A 795 -36.25 63.53 16.52
N ILE A 796 -35.26 62.91 17.19
CA ILE A 796 -35.24 62.79 18.66
C ILE A 796 -33.96 63.45 19.19
N LEU A 797 -33.90 64.78 19.15
CA LEU A 797 -33.06 65.63 20.00
C LEU A 797 -33.77 66.96 20.27
#